data_AF-A0A661V240-F1
#
_entry.id   AF-A0A661V240-F1
#
_cell.length_a   1.000
_cell.length_b   1.000
_cell.length_c   1.000
_cell.angle_alpha   90.00
_cell.angle_beta   90.00
_cell.angle_gamma   90.00
#
_symmetry.space_group_name_H-M   'P 1'
#
loop_
_entity.id
_entity.type
_entity.pdbx_description
1 polymer ?
#
loop_
_entity_poly.entity_id
_entity_poly.type
_entity_poly.pdbx_seq_one_letter_code
_entity_poly.pdbx_strand_id
1 'polypeptide(L)'
;MSLEILGLSTRARNCLRRAGLRPVAEVAALTDEQLLGIRSLGKLTLAEIREKLTAYLKSHPLSEQDQPSKLPAAPRLTTPAEPEPTSPSTDQSRVPENTPIVVLGLSVRPYNALVRGGVTTVGQLARMSSEQILGVRNVGAKSLAEIEEKLEAYLAEHPLSSPEPNALVEPEPVLPLVAPALLARAAQIPLDDISIERLALPTRWGNQFHRRGIESVGELARQPADAVDQDPSVGKQLERYLTWLVEQDEATWADEVAGRGVSPLHRLMLAETTLDDLVERWLGPLSDRERRVLEWRYGLDCEPLTLEEVGQRLDVTRERVRQIQTRALSRLANPNGQRRVRELTAHLLQAFRAAGGLMTEAEVGRVIAEAVAVNDTDAEWVGRLWLATRRDVRQLKREAVWGLADAPLRLVPDVNRRLVRLMEPTFTSLTDDELLAEFKRTRFYEKHRSRLPDGFLHACLRTNQAIEITDGQCRLVKWARRRTPVIVQTLREIGEPAHYTIITKRANALLPPELQATPHNVHAELGRRTDLFVRVGHGIFGLKEWDLPDDGSLANAAYRVLTEAGHPLHIEAITDRVLETWRVERSSVHAAVFSDDRLYRAAPATFGLTEWEIERLEEAQPVLNICPPPLPDRRGERGTFFESVLVARGVLRERPTTTAFLRTMLKWVGTELEKSDRYLQNVLNAYYVVGLIPYTVYRHAADAPLHSTLPETDDLQALRRFCLNCMMERLARMPEFMVLLATRQPCTATELTSEFHIDIYAIRTARDEVLSRLRILKSLGVVTLISEARYRLTHFGEVEAARVGHSLPDSPFISDTALPEISPSTDIGWLDAAL
;
A
#
# COMPACT_ATOMS: atom_id res chain seq x y z
N MET A 1 34.58 -11.91 -0.98
CA MET A 1 33.55 -12.98 -0.90
C MET A 1 33.47 -13.55 0.52
N SER A 2 32.27 -13.89 1.00
CA SER A 2 32.00 -14.37 2.38
C SER A 2 32.46 -15.82 2.64
N LEU A 3 32.88 -16.11 3.88
CA LEU A 3 33.30 -17.45 4.33
C LEU A 3 32.19 -18.52 4.32
N GLU A 4 30.93 -18.14 4.15
CA GLU A 4 29.79 -19.07 4.12
C GLU A 4 29.84 -20.01 2.91
N ILE A 5 30.45 -19.57 1.81
CA ILE A 5 30.56 -20.33 0.56
C ILE A 5 31.49 -21.55 0.71
N LEU A 6 32.44 -21.51 1.66
CA LEU A 6 33.39 -22.60 1.88
C LEU A 6 32.78 -23.83 2.56
N GLY A 7 31.54 -23.76 3.07
CA GLY A 7 30.88 -24.90 3.70
C GLY A 7 31.65 -25.47 4.90
N LEU A 8 32.30 -24.59 5.69
CA LEU A 8 33.06 -24.94 6.90
C LEU A 8 32.16 -25.38 8.05
N SER A 9 32.66 -26.22 8.94
CA SER A 9 31.98 -26.59 10.18
C SER A 9 31.67 -25.37 11.06
N THR A 10 30.62 -25.49 11.88
CA THR A 10 30.19 -24.42 12.80
C THR A 10 31.33 -23.98 13.74
N ARG A 11 32.22 -24.89 14.11
CA ARG A 11 33.41 -24.59 14.92
C ARG A 11 34.42 -23.76 14.14
N ALA A 12 34.81 -24.19 12.94
CA ALA A 12 35.74 -23.46 12.08
C ALA A 12 35.24 -22.04 11.78
N ARG A 13 33.95 -21.91 11.43
CA ARG A 13 33.31 -20.63 11.11
C ARG A 13 33.26 -19.67 12.28
N ASN A 14 32.90 -20.17 13.46
CA ASN A 14 32.84 -19.35 14.67
C ASN A 14 34.22 -18.92 15.16
N CYS A 15 35.26 -19.75 14.97
CA CYS A 15 36.64 -19.38 15.27
C CYS A 15 37.11 -18.23 14.37
N LEU A 16 36.89 -18.31 13.05
CA LEU A 16 37.28 -17.25 12.10
C LEU A 16 36.50 -15.95 12.31
N ARG A 17 35.17 -16.03 12.54
CA ARG A 17 34.32 -14.86 12.77
C ARG A 17 34.69 -14.11 14.06
N ARG A 18 35.03 -14.83 15.13
CA ARG A 18 35.52 -14.23 16.38
C ARG A 18 36.89 -13.60 16.24
N ALA A 19 37.73 -14.10 15.35
CA ALA A 19 39.01 -13.49 14.99
C ALA A 19 38.87 -12.28 14.04
N GLY A 20 37.65 -11.91 13.67
CA GLY A 20 37.37 -10.77 12.78
C GLY A 20 37.54 -11.06 11.29
N LEU A 21 37.90 -12.30 10.92
CA LEU A 21 38.14 -12.71 9.53
C LEU A 21 36.80 -13.06 8.88
N ARG A 22 36.41 -12.30 7.84
CA ARG A 22 35.10 -12.45 7.16
C ARG A 22 35.21 -12.77 5.67
N PRO A 23 36.19 -12.23 4.91
CA PRO A 23 36.40 -12.60 3.53
C PRO A 23 37.27 -13.85 3.39
N VAL A 24 36.98 -14.66 2.37
CA VAL A 24 37.81 -15.82 1.98
C VAL A 24 39.26 -15.41 1.67
N ALA A 25 39.46 -14.24 1.04
CA ALA A 25 40.78 -13.73 0.68
C ALA A 25 41.66 -13.40 1.91
N GLU A 26 41.07 -12.87 2.99
CA GLU A 26 41.80 -12.58 4.24
C GLU A 26 42.24 -13.86 4.94
N VAL A 27 41.40 -14.90 4.93
CA VAL A 27 41.75 -16.21 5.50
C VAL A 27 42.81 -16.92 4.64
N ALA A 28 42.76 -16.74 3.31
CA ALA A 28 43.75 -17.30 2.40
C ALA A 28 45.15 -16.67 2.56
N ALA A 29 45.21 -15.39 2.97
CA ALA A 29 46.46 -14.66 3.15
C ALA A 29 47.21 -14.99 4.45
N LEU A 30 46.60 -15.70 5.41
CA LEU A 30 47.22 -16.05 6.68
C LEU A 30 48.03 -17.35 6.60
N THR A 31 49.12 -17.42 7.36
CA THR A 31 49.91 -18.66 7.51
C THR A 31 49.28 -19.64 8.51
N ASP A 32 49.69 -20.91 8.48
CA ASP A 32 49.18 -21.93 9.40
C ASP A 32 49.47 -21.60 10.88
N GLU A 33 50.62 -20.98 11.15
CA GLU A 33 50.99 -20.50 12.49
C GLU A 33 50.07 -19.36 12.97
N GLN A 34 49.73 -18.43 12.08
CA GLN A 34 48.81 -17.33 12.39
C GLN A 34 47.38 -17.83 12.63
N LEU A 35 46.93 -18.82 11.87
CA LEU A 35 45.62 -19.44 12.08
C LEU A 35 45.57 -20.28 13.37
N LEU A 36 46.65 -21.01 13.70
CA LEU A 36 46.76 -21.74 14.96
C LEU A 36 46.84 -20.84 16.19
N GLY A 37 47.30 -19.59 16.02
CA GLY A 37 47.26 -18.56 17.05
C GLY A 37 45.83 -18.10 17.44
N ILE A 38 44.81 -18.43 16.64
CA ILE A 38 43.42 -18.10 16.94
C ILE A 38 42.91 -18.96 18.09
N ARG A 39 42.49 -18.30 19.18
CA ARG A 39 42.00 -18.95 20.40
C ARG A 39 40.92 -20.00 20.08
N SER A 40 41.16 -21.24 20.51
CA SER A 40 40.27 -22.41 20.32
C SER A 40 40.27 -23.06 18.92
N LEU A 41 41.15 -22.64 18.01
CA LEU A 41 41.39 -23.27 16.71
C LEU A 41 42.43 -24.39 16.86
N GLY A 42 42.02 -25.64 16.63
CA GLY A 42 42.90 -26.82 16.76
C GLY A 42 43.41 -27.32 15.41
N LYS A 43 44.43 -28.19 15.43
CA LYS A 43 45.06 -28.75 14.21
C LYS A 43 44.08 -29.40 13.22
N LEU A 44 43.05 -30.08 13.72
CA LEU A 44 41.98 -30.67 12.89
C LEU A 44 41.10 -29.60 12.21
N THR A 45 40.79 -28.51 12.91
CA THR A 45 40.01 -27.39 12.36
C THR A 45 40.83 -26.61 11.34
N LEU A 46 42.15 -26.48 11.55
CA LEU A 46 43.06 -25.89 10.57
C LEU A 46 43.10 -26.70 9.26
N ALA A 47 43.24 -28.03 9.37
CA ALA A 47 43.25 -28.92 8.22
C ALA A 47 41.95 -28.81 7.41
N GLU A 48 40.79 -28.79 8.08
CA GLU A 48 39.48 -28.59 7.45
C GLU A 48 39.42 -27.24 6.70
N ILE A 49 39.86 -26.15 7.33
CA ILE A 49 39.87 -24.83 6.72
C ILE A 49 40.75 -24.84 5.47
N ARG A 50 41.97 -25.39 5.54
CA ARG A 50 42.90 -25.44 4.40
C ARG A 50 42.39 -26.31 3.26
N GLU A 51 41.84 -27.48 3.55
CA GLU A 51 41.30 -28.38 2.53
C GLU A 51 40.20 -27.69 1.73
N LYS A 52 39.23 -27.09 2.42
CA LYS A 52 38.09 -26.41 1.80
C LYS A 52 38.49 -25.12 1.08
N LEU A 53 39.42 -24.36 1.65
CA LEU A 53 39.96 -23.16 1.02
C LEU A 53 40.74 -23.50 -0.26
N THR A 54 41.56 -24.56 -0.23
CA THR A 54 42.34 -25.01 -1.39
C THR A 54 41.44 -25.55 -2.50
N ALA A 55 40.41 -26.31 -2.15
CA ALA A 55 39.40 -26.78 -3.11
C ALA A 55 38.65 -25.62 -3.76
N TYR A 56 38.28 -24.61 -2.97
CA TYR A 56 37.60 -23.42 -3.47
C TYR A 56 38.48 -22.60 -4.42
N LEU A 57 39.71 -22.28 -4.03
CA LEU A 57 40.65 -21.47 -4.82
C LEU A 57 41.11 -22.16 -6.12
N LYS A 58 41.10 -23.50 -6.18
CA LYS A 58 41.33 -24.25 -7.43
C LYS A 58 40.23 -24.01 -8.48
N SER A 59 38.99 -23.84 -8.02
CA SER A 59 37.83 -23.62 -8.90
C SER A 59 37.57 -22.14 -9.21
N HIS A 60 38.10 -21.24 -8.38
CA HIS A 60 37.91 -19.79 -8.48
C HIS A 60 39.23 -19.06 -8.15
N PRO A 61 40.13 -18.88 -9.13
CA PRO A 61 41.40 -18.19 -8.93
C PRO A 61 41.16 -16.71 -8.57
N LEU A 62 41.88 -16.18 -7.59
CA LEU A 62 41.80 -14.76 -7.21
C LEU A 62 42.48 -13.90 -8.30
N SER A 63 41.82 -12.84 -8.77
CA SER A 63 42.41 -11.86 -9.71
C SER A 63 43.32 -10.87 -8.97
N GLU A 64 44.26 -10.21 -9.67
CA GLU A 64 45.19 -9.20 -9.08
C GLU A 64 44.49 -8.06 -8.32
N GLN A 65 43.20 -7.81 -8.58
CA GLN A 65 42.38 -6.82 -7.88
C GLN A 65 41.83 -7.31 -6.51
N ASP A 66 41.95 -8.59 -6.17
CA ASP A 66 41.49 -9.20 -4.90
C ASP A 66 42.58 -9.29 -3.83
N GLN A 67 43.81 -8.82 -4.10
CA GLN A 67 44.86 -8.75 -3.09
C GLN A 67 44.61 -7.54 -2.16
N PRO A 68 44.57 -7.73 -0.82
CA PRO A 68 44.34 -6.64 0.10
C PRO A 68 45.47 -5.61 0.02
N SER A 69 45.12 -4.36 -0.29
CA SER A 69 46.06 -3.22 -0.45
C SER A 69 46.79 -2.80 0.84
N LYS A 70 46.51 -3.46 1.96
CA LYS A 70 47.25 -3.39 3.22
C LYS A 70 47.03 -4.68 3.99
N LEU A 71 48.11 -5.40 4.33
CA LEU A 71 48.03 -6.44 5.36
C LEU A 71 47.57 -5.77 6.67
N PRO A 72 46.57 -6.33 7.38
CA PRO A 72 46.26 -5.87 8.73
C PRO A 72 47.48 -6.12 9.62
N ALA A 73 47.87 -5.10 10.38
CA ALA A 73 48.93 -5.24 11.38
C ALA A 73 48.58 -6.41 12.31
N ALA A 74 49.56 -7.28 12.55
CA ALA A 74 49.42 -8.47 13.38
C ALA A 74 48.68 -8.14 14.69
N PRO A 75 47.77 -9.02 15.17
CA PRO A 75 47.15 -8.83 16.47
C PRO A 75 48.26 -8.72 17.51
N ARG A 76 48.27 -7.62 18.27
CA ARG A 76 49.24 -7.37 19.33
C ARG A 76 49.24 -8.58 20.27
N LEU A 77 50.33 -9.33 20.24
CA LEU A 77 50.71 -10.24 21.31
C LEU A 77 50.87 -9.39 22.56
N THR A 78 49.90 -9.43 23.47
CA THR A 78 50.16 -9.15 24.87
C THR A 78 50.81 -10.38 25.47
N THR A 79 52.11 -10.55 25.19
CA THR A 79 52.99 -11.26 26.12
C THR A 79 53.00 -10.46 27.41
N PRO A 80 52.77 -11.09 28.58
CA PRO A 80 53.19 -10.51 29.84
C PRO A 80 54.69 -10.24 29.74
N ALA A 81 55.11 -9.03 30.13
CA ALA A 81 56.51 -8.67 30.20
C ALA A 81 57.27 -9.69 31.05
N GLU A 82 58.34 -10.26 30.49
CA GLU A 82 59.43 -10.83 31.28
C GLU A 82 60.08 -9.69 32.08
N PRO A 83 60.31 -9.86 33.38
CA PRO A 83 61.23 -9.00 34.11
C PRO A 83 62.66 -9.56 33.98
N GLU A 84 63.57 -8.78 33.37
CA GLU A 84 65.01 -8.93 33.62
C GLU A 84 65.46 -8.06 34.83
N PRO A 85 66.71 -8.15 35.32
CA PRO A 85 67.14 -9.12 36.30
C PRO A 85 67.59 -8.41 37.59
N THR A 86 67.15 -8.89 38.74
CA THR A 86 67.80 -8.58 40.02
C THR A 86 68.08 -9.89 40.74
N SER A 87 69.29 -10.40 40.57
CA SER A 87 69.91 -11.28 41.56
C SER A 87 70.56 -10.39 42.64
N PRO A 88 70.78 -10.83 43.90
CA PRO A 88 70.81 -12.22 44.35
C PRO A 88 70.07 -12.47 45.69
N SER A 89 69.46 -13.65 45.86
CA SER A 89 69.51 -14.39 47.14
C SER A 89 68.81 -15.74 47.02
N THR A 90 69.60 -16.79 47.19
CA THR A 90 69.31 -18.03 47.93
C THR A 90 67.84 -18.31 48.30
N ASP A 91 67.20 -19.22 47.55
CA ASP A 91 66.64 -20.50 48.05
C ASP A 91 65.84 -21.17 46.91
N GLN A 92 66.51 -21.95 46.05
CA GLN A 92 65.92 -22.59 44.86
C GLN A 92 65.11 -23.88 45.18
N SER A 93 64.58 -24.03 46.40
CA SER A 93 64.03 -25.31 46.87
C SER A 93 62.56 -25.30 47.31
N ARG A 94 61.77 -24.24 47.03
CA ARG A 94 60.37 -24.14 47.52
C ARG A 94 59.36 -23.71 46.45
N VAL A 95 58.19 -24.36 46.43
CA VAL A 95 57.07 -24.08 45.50
C VAL A 95 56.22 -22.91 46.01
N PRO A 96 56.00 -21.84 45.22
CA PRO A 96 54.99 -20.82 45.53
C PRO A 96 53.57 -21.40 45.53
N GLU A 97 52.70 -21.02 46.47
CA GLU A 97 51.33 -21.57 46.60
C GLU A 97 50.45 -21.41 45.34
N ASN A 98 50.78 -20.42 44.50
CA ASN A 98 50.07 -20.12 43.25
C ASN A 98 50.63 -20.86 42.01
N THR A 99 51.49 -21.87 42.21
CA THR A 99 52.04 -22.65 41.09
C THR A 99 50.90 -23.37 40.35
N PRO A 100 50.70 -23.16 39.04
CA PRO A 100 49.56 -23.73 38.33
C PRO A 100 49.69 -25.25 38.13
N ILE A 101 48.57 -25.98 38.18
CA ILE A 101 48.58 -27.46 38.02
C ILE A 101 49.05 -27.95 36.64
N VAL A 102 49.19 -27.06 35.66
CA VAL A 102 49.75 -27.41 34.34
C VAL A 102 51.18 -27.93 34.44
N VAL A 103 51.93 -27.49 35.48
CA VAL A 103 53.32 -27.89 35.72
C VAL A 103 53.42 -29.38 36.08
N LEU A 104 52.38 -29.97 36.67
CA LEU A 104 52.31 -31.40 36.97
C LEU A 104 52.24 -32.28 35.71
N GLY A 105 52.05 -31.70 34.52
CA GLY A 105 52.04 -32.45 33.25
C GLY A 105 50.96 -33.53 33.19
N LEU A 106 49.81 -33.33 33.84
CA LEU A 106 48.69 -34.26 33.85
C LEU A 106 48.11 -34.49 32.45
N SER A 107 47.59 -35.69 32.18
CA SER A 107 46.88 -35.98 30.94
C SER A 107 45.60 -35.13 30.81
N VAL A 108 45.11 -34.97 29.57
CA VAL A 108 44.03 -34.03 29.21
C VAL A 108 42.76 -34.23 30.07
N ARG A 109 42.47 -35.45 30.50
CA ARG A 109 41.26 -35.79 31.27
C ARG A 109 41.35 -35.35 32.74
N PRO A 110 42.35 -35.77 33.56
CA PRO A 110 42.53 -35.28 34.93
C PRO A 110 42.77 -33.78 34.99
N TYR A 111 43.57 -33.22 34.08
CA TYR A 111 43.80 -31.77 34.01
C TYR A 111 42.48 -30.99 33.85
N ASN A 112 41.66 -31.34 32.86
CA ASN A 112 40.39 -30.66 32.64
C ASN A 112 39.35 -30.95 33.73
N ALA A 113 39.40 -32.11 34.38
CA ALA A 113 38.53 -32.42 35.51
C ALA A 113 38.84 -31.54 36.72
N LEU A 114 40.12 -31.37 37.07
CA LEU A 114 40.57 -30.51 38.16
C LEU A 114 40.28 -29.03 37.89
N VAL A 115 40.61 -28.51 36.70
CA VAL A 115 40.32 -27.11 36.33
C VAL A 115 38.82 -26.82 36.37
N ARG A 116 37.97 -27.74 35.89
CA ARG A 116 36.50 -27.58 35.97
C ARG A 116 35.95 -27.74 37.39
N GLY A 117 36.68 -28.45 38.25
CA GLY A 117 36.42 -28.58 39.68
C GLY A 117 36.90 -27.39 40.50
N GLY A 118 37.52 -26.38 39.88
CA GLY A 118 38.03 -25.20 40.57
C GLY A 118 39.42 -25.37 41.19
N VAL A 119 40.09 -26.49 40.95
CA VAL A 119 41.46 -26.75 41.42
C VAL A 119 42.43 -26.34 40.31
N THR A 120 43.12 -25.22 40.51
CA THR A 120 43.98 -24.62 39.47
C THR A 120 45.44 -24.49 39.90
N THR A 121 45.75 -24.65 41.19
CA THR A 121 47.13 -24.61 41.71
C THR A 121 47.57 -25.91 42.38
N VAL A 122 48.87 -26.19 42.35
CA VAL A 122 49.49 -27.36 42.99
C VAL A 122 49.30 -27.30 44.51
N GLY A 123 49.36 -26.10 45.11
CA GLY A 123 49.10 -25.90 46.53
C GLY A 123 47.67 -26.23 46.96
N GLN A 124 46.67 -25.91 46.12
CA GLN A 124 45.28 -26.31 46.36
C GLN A 124 45.12 -27.83 46.29
N LEU A 125 45.72 -28.45 45.26
CA LEU A 125 45.63 -29.89 45.04
C LEU A 125 46.32 -30.71 46.14
N ALA A 126 47.45 -30.23 46.67
CA ALA A 126 48.19 -30.87 47.75
C ALA A 126 47.48 -30.83 49.11
N ARG A 127 46.51 -29.93 49.30
CA ARG A 127 45.68 -29.85 50.52
C ARG A 127 44.43 -30.73 50.46
N MET A 128 44.15 -31.34 49.31
CA MET A 128 43.01 -32.23 49.15
C MET A 128 43.40 -33.66 49.53
N SER A 129 42.52 -34.33 50.27
CA SER A 129 42.60 -35.78 50.48
C SER A 129 42.20 -36.55 49.21
N SER A 130 42.65 -37.80 49.10
CA SER A 130 42.29 -38.71 48.00
C SER A 130 40.77 -38.81 47.79
N GLU A 131 39.98 -38.82 48.86
CA GLU A 131 38.52 -38.83 48.80
C GLU A 131 37.94 -37.53 48.20
N GLN A 132 38.51 -36.37 48.56
CA GLN A 132 38.10 -35.08 47.99
C GLN A 132 38.47 -34.96 46.52
N ILE A 133 39.62 -35.49 46.10
CA ILE A 133 40.04 -35.53 44.70
C ILE A 133 39.13 -36.47 43.89
N LEU A 134 38.77 -37.63 44.45
CA LEU A 134 37.81 -38.55 43.84
C LEU A 134 36.40 -37.95 43.74
N GLY A 135 36.04 -37.05 44.67
CA GLY A 135 34.80 -36.29 44.66
C GLY A 135 34.68 -35.26 43.52
N VAL A 136 35.81 -34.90 42.87
CA VAL A 136 35.80 -33.99 41.71
C VAL A 136 35.15 -34.69 40.52
N ARG A 137 34.10 -34.06 39.97
CA ARG A 137 33.30 -34.61 38.89
C ARG A 137 34.16 -35.02 37.69
N ASN A 138 34.05 -36.30 37.28
CA ASN A 138 34.78 -36.95 36.19
C ASN A 138 36.25 -37.33 36.49
N VAL A 139 36.69 -37.24 37.75
CA VAL A 139 37.86 -37.97 38.23
C VAL A 139 37.42 -39.39 38.59
N GLY A 140 38.13 -40.40 38.08
CA GLY A 140 37.92 -41.81 38.43
C GLY A 140 39.21 -42.43 38.95
N ALA A 141 39.16 -43.66 39.45
CA ALA A 141 40.30 -44.32 40.11
C ALA A 141 41.63 -44.23 39.33
N LYS A 142 41.62 -44.37 38.00
CA LYS A 142 42.82 -44.23 37.15
C LYS A 142 43.36 -42.81 37.06
N SER A 143 42.46 -41.81 37.08
CA SER A 143 42.85 -40.40 37.08
C SER A 143 43.31 -39.93 38.45
N LEU A 144 42.75 -40.50 39.54
CA LEU A 144 43.23 -40.26 40.89
C LEU A 144 44.67 -40.74 41.04
N ALA A 145 44.95 -41.99 40.65
CA ALA A 145 46.31 -42.54 40.71
C ALA A 145 47.32 -41.71 39.91
N GLU A 146 46.96 -41.25 38.70
CA GLU A 146 47.82 -40.36 37.89
C GLU A 146 48.06 -39.01 38.57
N ILE A 147 47.03 -38.45 39.23
CA ILE A 147 47.12 -37.18 39.94
C ILE A 147 48.04 -37.32 41.16
N GLU A 148 47.84 -38.37 41.97
CA GLU A 148 48.62 -38.63 43.18
C GLU A 148 50.09 -38.91 42.84
N GLU A 149 50.37 -39.79 41.87
CA GLU A 149 51.73 -40.12 41.43
C GLU A 149 52.51 -38.88 40.98
N LYS A 150 51.89 -38.03 40.14
CA LYS A 150 52.56 -36.83 39.61
C LYS A 150 52.67 -35.71 40.64
N LEU A 151 51.71 -35.62 41.55
CA LEU A 151 51.76 -34.66 42.66
C LEU A 151 52.83 -35.06 43.67
N GLU A 152 52.92 -36.32 44.05
CA GLU A 152 53.95 -36.84 44.94
C GLU A 152 55.35 -36.66 44.34
N ALA A 153 55.54 -37.03 43.07
CA ALA A 153 56.81 -36.84 42.37
C ALA A 153 57.24 -35.36 42.35
N TYR A 154 56.29 -34.45 42.10
CA TYR A 154 56.56 -33.01 42.06
C TYR A 154 56.87 -32.44 43.45
N LEU A 155 56.16 -32.87 44.49
CA LEU A 155 56.36 -32.43 45.88
C LEU A 155 57.62 -33.02 46.51
N ALA A 156 58.08 -34.19 46.05
CA ALA A 156 59.35 -34.80 46.47
C ALA A 156 60.56 -33.99 45.99
N GLU A 157 60.47 -33.41 44.79
CA GLU A 157 61.50 -32.52 44.25
C GLU A 157 61.35 -31.06 44.74
N HIS A 158 60.14 -30.66 45.16
CA HIS A 158 59.84 -29.30 45.58
C HIS A 158 58.90 -29.26 46.82
N PRO A 159 59.44 -29.22 48.06
CA PRO A 159 58.66 -29.20 49.30
C PRO A 159 57.74 -27.97 49.43
N LEU A 160 56.56 -28.18 50.04
CA LEU A 160 55.62 -27.10 50.38
C LEU A 160 56.18 -26.24 51.53
N SER A 161 56.06 -24.92 51.44
CA SER A 161 56.43 -24.03 52.53
C SER A 161 55.44 -24.19 53.70
N SER A 162 55.94 -24.52 54.89
CA SER A 162 55.15 -24.60 56.13
C SER A 162 54.55 -23.23 56.48
N PRO A 163 53.34 -23.16 57.07
CA PRO A 163 52.80 -21.91 57.58
C PRO A 163 53.56 -21.49 58.85
N GLU A 164 54.00 -20.23 58.93
CA GLU A 164 54.45 -19.65 60.20
C GLU A 164 53.29 -19.60 61.21
N PRO A 165 53.55 -19.69 62.52
CA PRO A 165 52.51 -19.72 63.53
C PRO A 165 51.85 -18.34 63.67
N ASN A 166 50.52 -18.31 63.49
CA ASN A 166 49.56 -17.29 63.93
C ASN A 166 50.17 -16.01 64.54
N ALA A 167 50.52 -15.05 63.69
CA ALA A 167 50.31 -13.66 64.07
C ALA A 167 48.80 -13.42 64.03
N LEU A 168 48.26 -12.90 65.12
CA LEU A 168 46.88 -12.46 65.24
C LEU A 168 46.56 -11.45 64.12
N VAL A 169 46.05 -11.95 62.99
CA VAL A 169 45.38 -11.13 61.99
C VAL A 169 44.04 -10.78 62.61
N GLU A 170 43.90 -9.55 63.07
CA GLU A 170 42.58 -8.98 63.32
C GLU A 170 41.72 -9.23 62.06
N PRO A 171 40.44 -9.64 62.22
CA PRO A 171 39.62 -9.94 61.06
C PRO A 171 39.60 -8.71 60.14
N GLU A 172 40.08 -8.86 58.91
CA GLU A 172 39.87 -7.85 57.88
C GLU A 172 38.36 -7.52 57.87
N PRO A 173 37.98 -6.23 57.90
CA PRO A 173 36.59 -5.87 57.96
C PRO A 173 35.90 -6.45 56.73
N VAL A 174 34.96 -7.36 56.95
CA VAL A 174 34.20 -7.96 55.87
C VAL A 174 33.50 -6.84 55.12
N LEU A 175 33.93 -6.59 53.89
CA LEU A 175 33.37 -5.51 53.10
C LEU A 175 31.87 -5.77 52.90
N PRO A 176 31.01 -4.77 53.12
CA PRO A 176 29.59 -4.94 52.87
C PRO A 176 29.35 -5.20 51.38
N LEU A 177 28.27 -5.94 51.07
CA LEU A 177 27.88 -6.29 49.70
C LEU A 177 27.67 -5.06 48.78
N VAL A 178 27.46 -3.89 49.38
CA VAL A 178 27.27 -2.59 48.71
C VAL A 178 28.18 -1.56 49.39
N ALA A 179 28.75 -0.64 48.60
CA ALA A 179 29.57 0.45 49.12
C ALA A 179 28.85 1.25 50.24
N PRO A 180 29.48 1.50 51.40
CA PRO A 180 28.86 2.20 52.54
C PRO A 180 28.30 3.59 52.18
N ALA A 181 28.95 4.29 51.25
CA ALA A 181 28.51 5.61 50.78
C ALA A 181 27.15 5.56 50.04
N LEU A 182 26.89 4.49 49.29
CA LEU A 182 25.61 4.31 48.61
C LEU A 182 24.48 3.97 49.59
N LEU A 183 24.78 3.12 50.59
CA LEU A 183 23.84 2.82 51.68
C LEU A 183 23.50 4.07 52.49
N ALA A 184 24.47 4.94 52.77
CA ALA A 184 24.23 6.21 53.45
C ALA A 184 23.29 7.15 52.66
N ARG A 185 23.44 7.20 51.33
CA ARG A 185 22.52 7.96 50.46
C ARG A 185 21.13 7.33 50.38
N ALA A 186 21.04 6.00 50.49
CA ALA A 186 19.78 5.26 50.49
C ALA A 186 19.09 5.21 51.86
N ALA A 187 19.64 5.83 52.91
CA ALA A 187 19.17 5.70 54.29
C ALA A 187 17.73 6.20 54.52
N GLN A 188 17.23 7.08 53.66
CA GLN A 188 15.85 7.62 53.73
C GLN A 188 14.82 6.73 53.03
N ILE A 189 15.28 5.69 52.32
CA ILE A 189 14.43 4.82 51.50
C ILE A 189 14.01 3.61 52.35
N PRO A 190 12.73 3.21 52.33
CA PRO A 190 12.22 2.05 53.07
C PRO A 190 12.66 0.71 52.43
N LEU A 191 13.98 0.45 52.35
CA LEU A 191 14.56 -0.72 51.68
C LEU A 191 14.10 -2.06 52.26
N ASP A 192 13.75 -2.09 53.55
CA ASP A 192 13.28 -3.29 54.24
C ASP A 192 11.85 -3.69 53.83
N ASP A 193 11.08 -2.73 53.31
CA ASP A 193 9.73 -2.98 52.81
C ASP A 193 9.71 -3.27 51.29
N ILE A 194 10.87 -3.14 50.62
CA ILE A 194 11.01 -3.42 49.20
C ILE A 194 11.40 -4.89 49.01
N SER A 195 10.53 -5.66 48.35
CA SER A 195 10.78 -7.08 48.07
C SER A 195 12.06 -7.32 47.26
N ILE A 196 12.82 -8.35 47.62
CA ILE A 196 14.02 -8.80 46.88
C ILE A 196 13.72 -9.19 45.42
N GLU A 197 12.45 -9.51 45.09
CA GLU A 197 12.03 -9.80 43.73
C GLU A 197 12.20 -8.59 42.78
N ARG A 198 12.26 -7.37 43.32
CA ARG A 198 12.54 -6.13 42.58
C ARG A 198 13.93 -6.11 41.96
N LEU A 199 14.88 -6.90 42.45
CA LEU A 199 16.25 -6.93 41.94
C LEU A 199 16.42 -7.68 40.61
N ALA A 200 15.34 -8.23 40.03
CA ALA A 200 15.39 -8.98 38.77
C ALA A 200 16.37 -10.18 38.77
N LEU A 201 16.74 -10.65 39.96
CA LEU A 201 17.76 -11.68 40.13
C LEU A 201 17.28 -13.03 39.57
N PRO A 202 18.17 -13.84 38.95
CA PRO A 202 17.83 -15.18 38.47
C PRO A 202 17.11 -16.03 39.52
N THR A 203 16.14 -16.87 39.12
CA THR A 203 15.29 -17.65 40.06
C THR A 203 16.06 -18.50 41.08
N ARG A 204 17.29 -18.92 40.74
CA ARG A 204 18.18 -19.65 41.68
C ARG A 204 18.44 -18.85 42.96
N TRP A 205 18.60 -17.53 42.82
CA TRP A 205 18.87 -16.60 43.89
C TRP A 205 17.63 -16.34 44.74
N GLY A 206 16.46 -16.16 44.12
CA GLY A 206 15.19 -16.04 44.85
C GLY A 206 14.98 -17.20 45.84
N ASN A 207 15.14 -18.45 45.36
CA ASN A 207 15.02 -19.63 46.23
C ASN A 207 16.11 -19.71 47.31
N GLN A 208 17.32 -19.25 47.01
CA GLN A 208 18.44 -19.27 47.94
C GLN A 208 18.28 -18.22 49.06
N PHE A 209 17.78 -17.04 48.72
CA PHE A 209 17.51 -15.97 49.69
C PHE A 209 16.31 -16.29 50.57
N HIS A 210 15.22 -16.82 50.01
CA HIS A 210 14.08 -17.29 50.80
C HIS A 210 14.49 -18.36 51.82
N ARG A 211 15.37 -19.30 51.46
CA ARG A 211 15.90 -20.31 52.40
C ARG A 211 16.75 -19.73 53.53
N ARG A 212 17.31 -18.54 53.32
CA ARG A 212 18.11 -17.81 54.31
C ARG A 212 17.31 -16.74 55.05
N GLY A 213 15.99 -16.65 54.81
CA GLY A 213 15.12 -15.65 55.42
C GLY A 213 15.39 -14.22 54.94
N ILE A 214 15.98 -14.05 53.75
CA ILE A 214 16.19 -12.75 53.13
C ILE A 214 15.05 -12.53 52.14
N GLU A 215 14.15 -11.63 52.47
CA GLU A 215 12.94 -11.33 51.70
C GLU A 215 12.93 -9.91 51.13
N SER A 216 13.74 -9.00 51.69
CA SER A 216 13.82 -7.60 51.27
C SER A 216 15.18 -7.17 50.71
N VAL A 217 15.17 -6.04 49.99
CA VAL A 217 16.37 -5.39 49.45
C VAL A 217 17.28 -4.91 50.59
N GLY A 218 16.70 -4.37 51.67
CA GLY A 218 17.47 -3.89 52.81
C GLY A 218 18.13 -5.01 53.61
N GLU A 219 17.49 -6.17 53.76
CA GLU A 219 18.10 -7.36 54.36
C GLU A 219 19.26 -7.90 53.53
N LEU A 220 19.12 -7.90 52.19
CA LEU A 220 20.20 -8.30 51.29
C LEU A 220 21.38 -7.31 51.34
N ALA A 221 21.09 -6.01 51.38
CA ALA A 221 22.12 -4.98 51.38
C ALA A 221 22.95 -4.93 52.67
N ARG A 222 22.41 -5.46 53.77
CA ARG A 222 23.12 -5.66 55.05
C ARG A 222 23.92 -6.96 55.10
N GLN A 223 23.81 -7.83 54.11
CA GLN A 223 24.64 -9.03 54.06
C GLN A 223 26.09 -8.68 53.77
N PRO A 224 27.03 -9.41 54.39
CA PRO A 224 28.44 -9.28 54.06
C PRO A 224 28.73 -9.89 52.67
N ALA A 225 29.77 -9.40 51.98
CA ALA A 225 30.06 -9.83 50.60
C ALA A 225 30.35 -11.34 50.48
N ASP A 226 30.92 -11.94 51.51
CA ASP A 226 31.21 -13.37 51.65
C ASP A 226 29.94 -14.23 51.82
N ALA A 227 28.81 -13.66 52.28
CA ALA A 227 27.55 -14.39 52.36
C ALA A 227 27.00 -14.72 50.97
N VAL A 228 27.32 -13.92 49.94
CA VAL A 228 26.81 -14.06 48.55
C VAL A 228 27.88 -14.58 47.58
N ASP A 229 29.00 -15.12 48.12
CA ASP A 229 30.31 -15.41 47.49
C ASP A 229 30.37 -16.46 46.35
N GLN A 230 29.35 -16.54 45.49
CA GLN A 230 29.36 -17.44 44.33
C GLN A 230 28.99 -16.75 43.01
N ASP A 231 28.51 -15.51 43.01
CA ASP A 231 28.23 -14.78 41.77
C ASP A 231 28.30 -13.25 41.94
N PRO A 232 29.31 -12.58 41.38
CA PRO A 232 29.44 -11.12 41.44
C PRO A 232 28.28 -10.39 40.75
N SER A 233 27.38 -11.09 40.02
CA SER A 233 26.19 -10.49 39.44
C SER A 233 25.21 -9.95 40.49
N VAL A 234 25.15 -10.55 41.68
CA VAL A 234 24.17 -10.15 42.71
C VAL A 234 24.49 -8.76 43.26
N GLY A 235 25.74 -8.56 43.71
CA GLY A 235 26.21 -7.26 44.20
C GLY A 235 26.06 -6.18 43.13
N LYS A 236 26.46 -6.47 41.87
CA LYS A 236 26.32 -5.53 40.75
C LYS A 236 24.86 -5.14 40.47
N GLN A 237 23.91 -6.09 40.54
CA GLN A 237 22.50 -5.78 40.33
C GLN A 237 21.91 -4.97 41.49
N LEU A 238 22.29 -5.31 42.73
CA LEU A 238 21.88 -4.57 43.91
C LEU A 238 22.42 -3.13 43.89
N GLU A 239 23.71 -2.95 43.59
CA GLU A 239 24.31 -1.62 43.42
C GLU A 239 23.63 -0.82 42.32
N ARG A 240 23.37 -1.42 41.16
CA ARG A 240 22.69 -0.77 40.03
C ARG A 240 21.27 -0.34 40.39
N TYR A 241 20.52 -1.18 41.12
CA TYR A 241 19.17 -0.84 41.58
C TYR A 241 19.18 0.27 42.64
N LEU A 242 20.06 0.18 43.63
CA LEU A 242 20.18 1.21 44.67
C LEU A 242 20.65 2.54 44.11
N THR A 243 21.59 2.54 43.16
CA THR A 243 22.04 3.76 42.47
C THR A 243 20.87 4.45 41.78
N TRP A 244 20.03 3.69 41.06
CA TRP A 244 18.82 4.23 40.46
C TRP A 244 17.82 4.75 41.52
N LEU A 245 17.58 3.97 42.58
CA LEU A 245 16.56 4.25 43.59
C LEU A 245 16.85 5.52 44.40
N VAL A 246 18.13 5.79 44.67
CA VAL A 246 18.63 7.00 45.35
C VAL A 246 18.38 8.27 44.54
N GLU A 247 18.22 8.16 43.22
CA GLU A 247 17.93 9.29 42.33
C GLU A 247 16.42 9.56 42.18
N GLN A 248 15.55 8.72 42.78
CA GLN A 248 14.09 8.84 42.67
C GLN A 248 13.46 9.59 43.85
N ASP A 249 12.18 9.92 43.71
CA ASP A 249 11.37 10.61 44.72
C ASP A 249 10.57 9.65 45.63
N GLU A 250 9.97 10.21 46.69
CA GLU A 250 9.19 9.46 47.69
C GLU A 250 7.98 8.73 47.08
N ALA A 251 7.37 9.30 46.03
CA ALA A 251 6.27 8.67 45.31
C ALA A 251 6.74 7.37 44.61
N THR A 252 7.90 7.41 43.97
CA THR A 252 8.52 6.23 43.34
C THR A 252 8.91 5.18 44.38
N TRP A 253 9.42 5.58 45.54
CA TRP A 253 9.72 4.63 46.62
C TRP A 253 8.47 3.92 47.12
N ALA A 254 7.35 4.65 47.27
CA ALA A 254 6.07 4.07 47.66
C ALA A 254 5.55 3.05 46.62
N ASP A 255 5.83 3.26 45.34
CA ASP A 255 5.53 2.30 44.28
C ASP A 255 6.41 1.05 44.35
N GLU A 256 7.71 1.20 44.61
CA GLU A 256 8.64 0.08 44.76
C GLU A 256 8.29 -0.80 45.98
N VAL A 257 7.93 -0.18 47.12
CA VAL A 257 7.45 -0.87 48.33
C VAL A 257 6.16 -1.64 48.06
N ALA A 258 5.20 -0.99 47.39
CA ALA A 258 3.94 -1.64 47.04
C ALA A 258 4.07 -2.68 45.91
N GLY A 259 5.29 -2.91 45.40
CA GLY A 259 5.53 -3.79 44.26
C GLY A 259 4.80 -3.33 42.99
N ARG A 260 4.47 -2.04 42.90
CA ARG A 260 3.75 -1.48 41.76
C ARG A 260 4.72 -1.36 40.58
N GLY A 261 4.32 -1.94 39.46
CA GLY A 261 5.05 -1.86 38.21
C GLY A 261 6.23 -2.81 38.04
N VAL A 262 6.96 -2.69 36.93
CA VAL A 262 8.10 -3.55 36.56
C VAL A 262 9.36 -3.00 37.17
N SER A 263 10.17 -3.93 37.68
CA SER A 263 11.51 -3.63 38.16
C SER A 263 12.21 -2.72 37.15
N PRO A 264 12.70 -1.54 37.57
CA PRO A 264 13.55 -0.68 36.76
C PRO A 264 14.71 -1.47 36.14
N LEU A 265 15.24 -2.48 36.82
CA LEU A 265 16.26 -3.35 36.26
C LEU A 265 15.76 -4.14 35.06
N HIS A 266 14.55 -4.70 35.08
CA HIS A 266 13.99 -5.37 33.89
C HIS A 266 13.87 -4.40 32.71
N ARG A 267 13.44 -3.14 32.95
CA ARG A 267 13.38 -2.11 31.89
C ARG A 267 14.76 -1.75 31.34
N LEU A 268 15.74 -1.53 32.23
CA LEU A 268 17.11 -1.23 31.83
C LEU A 268 17.76 -2.41 31.08
N MET A 269 17.52 -3.65 31.50
CA MET A 269 18.04 -4.85 30.81
C MET A 269 17.44 -5.03 29.41
N LEU A 270 16.16 -4.68 29.24
CA LEU A 270 15.50 -4.67 27.92
C LEU A 270 16.08 -3.57 27.02
N ALA A 271 16.31 -2.37 27.56
CA ALA A 271 16.90 -1.25 26.82
C ALA A 271 18.35 -1.52 26.37
N GLU A 272 19.11 -2.31 27.12
CA GLU A 272 20.49 -2.73 26.80
C GLU A 272 20.54 -3.89 25.78
N THR A 273 19.41 -4.46 25.39
CA THR A 273 19.32 -5.63 24.49
C THR A 273 18.64 -5.24 23.17
N THR A 274 19.00 -5.89 22.06
CA THR A 274 18.27 -5.76 20.80
C THR A 274 17.13 -6.78 20.69
N LEU A 275 16.10 -6.47 19.92
CA LEU A 275 14.97 -7.38 19.72
C LEU A 275 15.43 -8.69 19.04
N ASP A 276 16.37 -8.61 18.10
CA ASP A 276 16.94 -9.79 17.42
C ASP A 276 17.68 -10.70 18.40
N ASP A 277 18.52 -10.12 19.29
CA ASP A 277 19.24 -10.90 20.30
C ASP A 277 18.30 -11.57 21.30
N LEU A 278 17.18 -10.91 21.62
CA LEU A 278 16.15 -11.45 22.49
C LEU A 278 15.44 -12.64 21.82
N VAL A 279 15.08 -12.51 20.54
CA VAL A 279 14.45 -13.57 19.74
C VAL A 279 15.39 -14.76 19.55
N GLU A 280 16.64 -14.51 19.17
CA GLU A 280 17.67 -15.54 19.03
C GLU A 280 17.85 -16.35 20.32
N ARG A 281 17.96 -15.63 21.45
CA ARG A 281 18.07 -16.24 22.78
C ARG A 281 16.83 -17.05 23.13
N TRP A 282 15.64 -16.57 22.78
CA TRP A 282 14.37 -17.21 23.10
C TRP A 282 14.13 -18.47 22.26
N LEU A 283 14.43 -18.42 20.96
CA LEU A 283 14.26 -19.54 20.02
C LEU A 283 15.39 -20.57 20.09
N GLY A 284 16.55 -20.24 20.67
CA GLY A 284 17.71 -21.13 20.76
C GLY A 284 17.48 -22.57 21.28
N PRO A 285 16.51 -22.86 22.17
CA PRO A 285 16.19 -24.24 22.58
C PRO A 285 15.44 -25.09 21.54
N LEU A 286 14.99 -24.50 20.44
CA LEU A 286 14.23 -25.18 19.40
C LEU A 286 15.17 -25.83 18.39
N SER A 287 14.72 -26.93 17.78
CA SER A 287 15.40 -27.46 16.59
C SER A 287 15.26 -26.51 15.41
N ASP A 288 16.17 -26.55 14.45
CA ASP A 288 16.13 -25.70 13.23
C ASP A 288 14.77 -25.77 12.53
N ARG A 289 14.16 -26.95 12.50
CA ARG A 289 12.84 -27.16 11.90
C ARG A 289 11.70 -26.52 12.69
N GLU A 290 11.73 -26.61 14.02
CA GLU A 290 10.74 -25.97 14.89
C GLU A 290 10.87 -24.45 14.84
N ARG A 291 12.12 -23.97 14.87
CA ARG A 291 12.47 -22.56 14.75
C ARG A 291 11.94 -21.98 13.45
N ARG A 292 12.23 -22.61 12.30
CA ARG A 292 11.76 -22.15 11.00
C ARG A 292 10.24 -22.09 10.88
N VAL A 293 9.54 -23.08 11.45
CA VAL A 293 8.07 -23.08 11.50
C VAL A 293 7.55 -21.88 12.29
N LEU A 294 8.16 -21.51 13.42
CA LEU A 294 7.73 -20.34 14.18
C LEU A 294 8.09 -19.03 13.48
N GLU A 295 9.30 -18.91 12.92
CA GLU A 295 9.73 -17.71 12.19
C GLU A 295 8.75 -17.36 11.07
N TRP A 296 8.36 -18.33 10.24
CA TRP A 296 7.39 -18.10 9.17
C TRP A 296 5.96 -17.95 9.66
N ARG A 297 5.52 -18.67 10.69
CA ARG A 297 4.13 -18.57 11.18
C ARG A 297 3.83 -17.27 11.90
N TYR A 298 4.83 -16.69 12.55
CA TYR A 298 4.68 -15.51 13.39
C TYR A 298 5.25 -14.24 12.77
N GLY A 299 6.00 -14.35 11.68
CA GLY A 299 6.48 -13.21 10.90
C GLY A 299 7.87 -12.71 11.29
N LEU A 300 8.70 -13.53 11.93
CA LEU A 300 10.00 -13.10 12.48
C LEU A 300 11.10 -12.98 11.41
N ASP A 301 10.90 -13.57 10.23
CA ASP A 301 11.87 -13.60 9.12
C ASP A 301 11.25 -13.06 7.81
N CYS A 302 9.93 -13.19 7.65
CA CYS A 302 9.16 -12.71 6.50
C CYS A 302 7.73 -12.39 6.94
N GLU A 303 6.84 -12.00 6.02
CA GLU A 303 5.42 -11.88 6.35
C GLU A 303 4.84 -13.20 6.91
N PRO A 304 3.89 -13.15 7.87
CA PRO A 304 3.31 -14.35 8.48
C PRO A 304 2.62 -15.26 7.45
N LEU A 305 3.14 -16.47 7.29
CA LEU A 305 2.59 -17.49 6.41
C LEU A 305 1.54 -18.36 7.12
N THR A 306 0.54 -18.83 6.40
CA THR A 306 -0.46 -19.81 6.88
C THR A 306 0.16 -21.20 7.12
N LEU A 307 -0.54 -22.06 7.86
CA LEU A 307 -0.10 -23.45 8.07
C LEU A 307 0.07 -24.25 6.76
N GLU A 308 -0.71 -23.89 5.74
CA GLU A 308 -0.69 -24.54 4.44
C GLU A 308 0.52 -24.10 3.61
N GLU A 309 0.79 -22.80 3.54
CA GLU A 309 1.97 -22.23 2.87
C GLU A 309 3.28 -22.72 3.52
N VAL A 310 3.34 -22.78 4.85
CA VAL A 310 4.50 -23.36 5.56
C VAL A 310 4.64 -24.85 5.25
N GLY A 311 3.52 -25.56 5.08
CA GLY A 311 3.50 -26.98 4.71
C GLY A 311 4.10 -27.19 3.33
N GLN A 312 3.68 -26.41 2.34
CA GLN A 312 4.23 -26.42 0.99
C GLN A 312 5.74 -26.16 0.97
N ARG A 313 6.20 -25.16 1.74
CA ARG A 313 7.62 -24.77 1.78
C ARG A 313 8.53 -25.80 2.48
N LEU A 314 7.98 -26.60 3.39
CA LEU A 314 8.69 -27.66 4.12
C LEU A 314 8.43 -29.06 3.57
N ASP A 315 7.69 -29.17 2.46
CA ASP A 315 7.21 -30.43 1.87
C ASP A 315 6.55 -31.35 2.91
N VAL A 316 5.59 -30.80 3.67
CA VAL A 316 4.79 -31.55 4.65
C VAL A 316 3.34 -31.11 4.69
N THR A 317 2.49 -31.98 5.22
CA THR A 317 1.07 -31.67 5.39
C THR A 317 0.84 -30.53 6.40
N ARG A 318 -0.25 -29.78 6.20
CA ARG A 318 -0.74 -28.75 7.13
C ARG A 318 -0.83 -29.26 8.57
N GLU A 319 -1.33 -30.47 8.77
CA GLU A 319 -1.46 -31.08 10.10
C GLU A 319 -0.09 -31.37 10.72
N ARG A 320 0.90 -31.77 9.91
CA ARG A 320 2.27 -31.95 10.39
C ARG A 320 2.89 -30.62 10.83
N VAL A 321 2.67 -29.53 10.10
CA VAL A 321 3.11 -28.19 10.53
C VAL A 321 2.46 -27.80 11.84
N ARG A 322 1.15 -28.01 11.99
CA ARG A 322 0.41 -27.72 13.24
C ARG A 322 1.00 -28.48 14.43
N GLN A 323 1.35 -29.75 14.25
CA GLN A 323 2.02 -30.56 15.29
C GLN A 323 3.39 -29.99 15.66
N ILE A 324 4.20 -29.60 14.67
CA ILE A 324 5.53 -28.99 14.91
C ILE A 324 5.37 -27.66 15.66
N GLN A 325 4.46 -26.78 15.20
CA GLN A 325 4.15 -25.52 15.87
C GLN A 325 3.73 -25.75 17.33
N THR A 326 2.80 -26.68 17.58
CA THR A 326 2.31 -26.96 18.93
C THR A 326 3.44 -27.43 19.87
N ARG A 327 4.34 -28.29 19.36
CA ARG A 327 5.52 -28.75 20.13
C ARG A 327 6.48 -27.61 20.42
N ALA A 328 6.76 -26.77 19.43
CA ALA A 328 7.65 -25.62 19.56
C ALA A 328 7.11 -24.61 20.59
N LEU A 329 5.84 -24.22 20.47
CA LEU A 329 5.16 -23.35 21.44
C LEU A 329 5.17 -23.94 22.85
N SER A 330 4.93 -25.25 22.98
CA SER A 330 4.99 -25.91 24.29
C SER A 330 6.39 -25.85 24.92
N ARG A 331 7.47 -25.92 24.12
CA ARG A 331 8.83 -25.76 24.64
C ARG A 331 9.12 -24.33 25.08
N LEU A 332 8.65 -23.34 24.32
CA LEU A 332 8.78 -21.93 24.67
C LEU A 332 7.93 -21.55 25.90
N ALA A 333 6.77 -22.18 26.07
CA ALA A 333 5.86 -21.96 27.21
C ALA A 333 6.36 -22.60 28.53
N ASN A 334 7.28 -23.55 28.47
CA ASN A 334 7.83 -24.18 29.67
C ASN A 334 8.70 -23.19 30.50
N PRO A 335 8.92 -23.44 31.80
CA PRO A 335 9.65 -22.53 32.67
C PRO A 335 11.04 -22.12 32.14
N ASN A 336 11.76 -23.03 31.49
CA ASN A 336 13.06 -22.74 30.90
C ASN A 336 12.99 -21.82 29.66
N GLY A 337 11.91 -21.92 28.88
CA GLY A 337 11.67 -21.01 27.75
C GLY A 337 11.25 -19.63 28.23
N GLN A 338 10.33 -19.57 29.20
CA GLN A 338 9.86 -18.31 29.79
C GLN A 338 10.96 -17.56 30.57
N ARG A 339 11.92 -18.28 31.16
CA ARG A 339 13.11 -17.68 31.79
C ARG A 339 13.96 -16.84 30.84
N ARG A 340 13.92 -17.12 29.53
CA ARG A 340 14.73 -16.42 28.51
C ARG A 340 14.13 -15.09 28.08
N VAL A 341 12.85 -14.87 28.39
CA VAL A 341 12.08 -13.65 28.09
C VAL A 341 11.42 -13.11 29.35
N ARG A 342 12.04 -13.32 30.51
CA ARG A 342 11.44 -12.98 31.81
C ARG A 342 11.23 -11.48 31.93
N GLU A 343 12.23 -10.72 31.51
CA GLU A 343 12.26 -9.26 31.53
C GLU A 343 11.13 -8.71 30.67
N LEU A 344 11.02 -9.20 29.43
CA LEU A 344 9.94 -8.85 28.49
C LEU A 344 8.57 -9.23 29.05
N THR A 345 8.45 -10.44 29.61
CA THR A 345 7.20 -10.95 30.18
C THR A 345 6.73 -10.10 31.35
N ALA A 346 7.64 -9.71 32.25
CA ALA A 346 7.32 -8.81 33.34
C ALA A 346 6.82 -7.47 32.79
N HIS A 347 7.55 -6.90 31.83
CA HIS A 347 7.21 -5.63 31.20
C HIS A 347 5.81 -5.63 30.57
N LEU A 348 5.53 -6.64 29.75
CA LEU A 348 4.24 -6.80 29.08
C LEU A 348 3.09 -7.03 30.06
N LEU A 349 3.26 -7.89 31.07
CA LEU A 349 2.19 -8.13 32.05
C LEU A 349 1.86 -6.88 32.88
N GLN A 350 2.85 -6.03 33.17
CA GLN A 350 2.55 -4.72 33.75
C GLN A 350 1.79 -3.85 32.76
N ALA A 351 2.24 -3.77 31.50
CA ALA A 351 1.56 -2.96 30.50
C ALA A 351 0.09 -3.38 30.36
N PHE A 352 -0.20 -4.68 30.36
CA PHE A 352 -1.57 -5.20 30.42
C PHE A 352 -2.34 -4.67 31.64
N ARG A 353 -1.76 -4.74 32.86
CA ARG A 353 -2.42 -4.23 34.08
C ARG A 353 -2.65 -2.73 34.03
N ALA A 354 -1.67 -1.95 33.61
CA ALA A 354 -1.75 -0.50 33.46
C ALA A 354 -2.80 -0.11 32.41
N ALA A 355 -2.91 -0.90 31.34
CA ALA A 355 -3.90 -0.72 30.29
C ALA A 355 -5.31 -1.21 30.65
N GLY A 356 -5.54 -1.62 31.92
CA GLY A 356 -6.84 -2.09 32.41
C GLY A 356 -7.17 -3.55 32.11
N GLY A 357 -6.17 -4.35 31.72
CA GLY A 357 -6.26 -5.81 31.55
C GLY A 357 -6.60 -6.28 30.14
N LEU A 358 -6.76 -5.38 29.16
CA LEU A 358 -7.02 -5.71 27.74
C LEU A 358 -6.07 -4.95 26.82
N MET A 359 -5.53 -5.63 25.80
CA MET A 359 -4.69 -5.01 24.77
C MET A 359 -4.90 -5.70 23.40
N THR A 360 -4.68 -4.96 22.32
CA THR A 360 -4.59 -5.50 20.95
C THR A 360 -3.18 -6.02 20.65
N GLU A 361 -3.01 -6.80 19.56
CA GLU A 361 -1.68 -7.24 19.11
C GLU A 361 -0.76 -6.05 18.79
N ALA A 362 -1.29 -5.04 18.09
CA ALA A 362 -0.59 -3.80 17.77
C ALA A 362 -0.13 -3.03 19.03
N GLU A 363 -0.96 -2.99 20.08
CA GLU A 363 -0.58 -2.35 21.34
C GLU A 363 0.54 -3.09 22.07
N VAL A 364 0.51 -4.42 22.04
CA VAL A 364 1.61 -5.23 22.57
C VAL A 364 2.89 -4.95 21.77
N GLY A 365 2.81 -4.90 20.44
CA GLY A 365 3.93 -4.53 19.57
C GLY A 365 4.54 -3.17 19.91
N ARG A 366 3.70 -2.14 20.10
CA ARG A 366 4.16 -0.79 20.50
C ARG A 366 4.91 -0.81 21.83
N VAL A 367 4.37 -1.50 22.85
CA VAL A 367 5.04 -1.62 24.15
C VAL A 367 6.40 -2.31 24.04
N ILE A 368 6.53 -3.32 23.18
CA ILE A 368 7.82 -3.97 22.93
C ILE A 368 8.80 -2.99 22.27
N ALA A 369 8.34 -2.26 21.25
CA ALA A 369 9.16 -1.30 20.51
C ALA A 369 9.63 -0.11 21.38
N GLU A 370 8.84 0.29 22.37
CA GLU A 370 9.22 1.31 23.36
C GLU A 370 10.25 0.80 24.39
N ALA A 371 10.28 -0.52 24.64
CA ALA A 371 11.08 -1.11 25.70
C ALA A 371 12.42 -1.71 25.24
N VAL A 372 12.54 -2.09 23.97
CA VAL A 372 13.67 -2.81 23.40
C VAL A 372 14.10 -2.16 22.09
N ALA A 373 15.41 -2.07 21.83
CA ALA A 373 15.91 -1.57 20.55
C ALA A 373 15.47 -2.49 19.40
N VAL A 374 14.66 -1.95 18.48
CA VAL A 374 14.12 -2.65 17.31
C VAL A 374 15.08 -2.49 16.13
N ASN A 375 15.41 -3.62 15.50
CA ASN A 375 16.24 -3.69 14.29
C ASN A 375 15.37 -4.17 13.11
N ASP A 376 15.74 -5.30 12.48
CA ASP A 376 15.04 -5.87 11.33
C ASP A 376 13.76 -6.63 11.74
N THR A 377 13.69 -7.13 12.99
CA THR A 377 12.53 -7.87 13.49
C THR A 377 11.39 -6.93 13.89
N ASP A 378 10.17 -7.21 13.41
CA ASP A 378 8.96 -6.48 13.82
C ASP A 378 8.49 -6.84 15.24
N ALA A 379 8.29 -5.83 16.08
CA ALA A 379 7.86 -5.96 17.47
C ALA A 379 6.46 -6.56 17.62
N GLU A 380 5.53 -6.30 16.69
CA GLU A 380 4.17 -6.87 16.72
C GLU A 380 4.21 -8.39 16.53
N TRP A 381 5.09 -8.88 15.66
CA TRP A 381 5.30 -10.31 15.40
C TRP A 381 5.91 -11.05 16.58
N VAL A 382 6.88 -10.42 17.26
CA VAL A 382 7.40 -10.95 18.53
C VAL A 382 6.31 -10.95 19.61
N GLY A 383 5.51 -9.89 19.68
CA GLY A 383 4.36 -9.78 20.57
C GLY A 383 3.34 -10.90 20.36
N ARG A 384 3.00 -11.20 19.10
CA ARG A 384 2.10 -12.30 18.74
C ARG A 384 2.65 -13.67 19.17
N LEU A 385 3.96 -13.92 18.96
CA LEU A 385 4.58 -15.15 19.45
C LEU A 385 4.53 -15.23 20.98
N TRP A 386 4.82 -14.12 21.68
CA TRP A 386 4.72 -14.04 23.13
C TRP A 386 3.32 -14.41 23.60
N LEU A 387 2.28 -13.74 23.08
CA LEU A 387 0.88 -14.01 23.40
C LEU A 387 0.51 -15.48 23.18
N ALA A 388 1.00 -16.12 22.12
CA ALA A 388 0.74 -17.53 21.82
C ALA A 388 1.41 -18.53 22.80
N THR A 389 2.42 -18.11 23.56
CA THR A 389 3.10 -18.96 24.56
C THR A 389 2.54 -18.80 25.98
N ARG A 390 1.66 -17.82 26.20
CA ARG A 390 1.15 -17.46 27.53
C ARG A 390 -0.13 -18.22 27.89
N ARG A 391 -0.30 -18.48 29.20
CA ARG A 391 -1.51 -19.10 29.78
C ARG A 391 -2.33 -18.13 30.62
N ASP A 392 -1.68 -17.10 31.14
CA ASP A 392 -2.25 -16.02 31.94
C ASP A 392 -2.83 -14.87 31.08
N VAL A 393 -2.66 -14.94 29.76
CA VAL A 393 -3.35 -14.07 28.80
C VAL A 393 -4.23 -14.95 27.91
N ARG A 394 -5.44 -14.49 27.60
CA ARG A 394 -6.43 -15.20 26.79
C ARG A 394 -6.88 -14.35 25.62
N GLN A 395 -7.02 -14.99 24.46
CA GLN A 395 -7.52 -14.34 23.25
C GLN A 395 -9.05 -14.33 23.20
N LEU A 396 -9.63 -13.18 22.90
CA LEU A 396 -11.03 -13.02 22.52
C LEU A 396 -11.07 -12.84 21.00
N LYS A 397 -11.26 -13.96 20.28
CA LYS A 397 -11.12 -14.00 18.81
C LYS A 397 -12.09 -13.09 18.06
N ARG A 398 -13.33 -12.92 18.56
CA ARG A 398 -14.35 -12.11 17.87
C ARG A 398 -14.05 -10.62 17.98
N GLU A 399 -13.52 -10.21 19.12
CA GLU A 399 -13.16 -8.84 19.44
C GLU A 399 -11.72 -8.51 18.97
N ALA A 400 -10.94 -9.52 18.57
CA ALA A 400 -9.51 -9.47 18.25
C ALA A 400 -8.66 -8.77 19.33
N VAL A 401 -8.99 -9.04 20.60
CA VAL A 401 -8.26 -8.51 21.76
C VAL A 401 -7.69 -9.65 22.59
N TRP A 402 -6.65 -9.35 23.35
CA TRP A 402 -6.07 -10.22 24.35
C TRP A 402 -6.33 -9.62 25.73
N GLY A 403 -6.51 -10.46 26.74
CA GLY A 403 -6.72 -9.98 28.09
C GLY A 403 -6.19 -10.92 29.16
N LEU A 404 -5.90 -10.35 30.33
CA LEU A 404 -5.42 -11.12 31.48
C LEU A 404 -6.48 -12.12 31.93
N ALA A 405 -6.04 -13.30 32.36
CA ALA A 405 -6.93 -14.41 32.74
C ALA A 405 -7.77 -14.12 33.99
N ASP A 406 -7.32 -13.20 34.85
CA ASP A 406 -8.02 -12.68 36.03
C ASP A 406 -8.99 -11.52 35.70
N ALA A 407 -8.89 -10.94 34.51
CA ALA A 407 -9.82 -9.92 34.05
C ALA A 407 -11.21 -10.51 33.73
N PRO A 408 -12.29 -9.72 33.80
CA PRO A 408 -13.66 -10.15 33.56
C PRO A 408 -13.97 -10.33 32.06
N LEU A 409 -13.15 -11.11 31.33
CA LEU A 409 -13.17 -11.27 29.88
C LEU A 409 -14.53 -11.69 29.30
N ARG A 410 -15.34 -12.43 30.07
CA ARG A 410 -16.69 -12.86 29.64
C ARG A 410 -17.66 -11.69 29.47
N LEU A 411 -17.42 -10.55 30.12
CA LEU A 411 -18.29 -9.37 30.04
C LEU A 411 -17.96 -8.46 28.86
N VAL A 412 -16.77 -8.60 28.25
CA VAL A 412 -16.31 -7.73 27.15
C VAL A 412 -17.33 -7.62 26.01
N PRO A 413 -17.92 -8.70 25.48
CA PRO A 413 -18.85 -8.59 24.35
C PRO A 413 -20.12 -7.80 24.72
N ASP A 414 -20.62 -7.94 25.95
CA ASP A 414 -21.80 -7.24 26.43
C ASP A 414 -21.51 -5.77 26.74
N VAL A 415 -20.32 -5.47 27.30
CA VAL A 415 -19.83 -4.11 27.51
C VAL A 415 -19.71 -3.39 26.16
N ASN A 416 -18.99 -3.98 25.21
CA ASN A 416 -18.76 -3.39 23.88
C ASN A 416 -20.07 -3.11 23.14
N ARG A 417 -21.00 -4.08 23.15
CA ARG A 417 -22.32 -3.90 22.51
C ARG A 417 -23.12 -2.76 23.13
N ARG A 418 -23.03 -2.57 24.44
CA ARG A 418 -23.76 -1.52 25.17
C ARG A 418 -23.15 -0.15 24.95
N LEU A 419 -21.83 -0.03 24.99
CA LEU A 419 -21.12 1.22 24.63
C LEU A 419 -21.55 1.67 23.23
N VAL A 420 -21.56 0.75 22.26
CA VAL A 420 -22.00 1.04 20.89
C VAL A 420 -23.48 1.46 20.83
N ARG A 421 -24.36 0.83 21.61
CA ARG A 421 -25.79 1.17 21.66
C ARG A 421 -26.08 2.52 22.30
N LEU A 422 -25.27 2.97 23.26
CA LEU A 422 -25.43 4.29 23.88
C LEU A 422 -25.17 5.42 22.88
N MET A 423 -24.26 5.18 21.92
CA MET A 423 -23.92 6.14 20.87
C MET A 423 -24.86 6.07 19.65
N GLU A 424 -25.64 5.00 19.47
CA GLU A 424 -26.53 4.85 18.30
C GLU A 424 -27.60 5.94 18.15
N PRO A 425 -28.27 6.42 19.21
CA PRO A 425 -29.36 7.38 19.09
C PRO A 425 -28.90 8.83 18.91
N THR A 426 -27.76 9.21 19.50
CA THR A 426 -27.36 10.62 19.59
C THR A 426 -26.60 11.10 18.36
N PHE A 427 -25.91 10.22 17.62
CA PHE A 427 -25.01 10.60 16.52
C PHE A 427 -23.97 11.67 16.89
N THR A 428 -23.76 11.92 18.18
CA THR A 428 -22.81 12.89 18.73
C THR A 428 -21.55 12.16 19.17
N SER A 429 -20.38 12.68 18.81
CA SER A 429 -19.15 12.28 19.49
C SER A 429 -19.28 12.59 20.98
N LEU A 430 -18.85 11.65 21.80
CA LEU A 430 -18.78 11.80 23.25
C LEU A 430 -17.34 11.64 23.67
N THR A 431 -16.93 12.32 24.73
CA THR A 431 -15.64 12.00 25.35
C THR A 431 -15.68 10.62 26.00
N ASP A 432 -14.51 10.02 26.21
CA ASP A 432 -14.37 8.74 26.92
C ASP A 432 -15.10 8.79 28.28
N ASP A 433 -14.95 9.89 29.02
CA ASP A 433 -15.54 10.07 30.35
C ASP A 433 -17.06 10.20 30.30
N GLU A 434 -17.62 10.95 29.34
CA GLU A 434 -19.06 11.10 29.17
C GLU A 434 -19.71 9.76 28.80
N LEU A 435 -19.11 9.03 27.85
CA LEU A 435 -19.63 7.74 27.41
C LEU A 435 -19.59 6.70 28.55
N LEU A 436 -18.52 6.69 29.33
CA LEU A 436 -18.42 5.81 30.50
C LEU A 436 -19.40 6.24 31.61
N ALA A 437 -19.63 7.54 31.80
CA ALA A 437 -20.64 8.03 32.74
C ALA A 437 -22.05 7.55 32.36
N GLU A 438 -22.42 7.62 31.07
CA GLU A 438 -23.69 7.06 30.58
C GLU A 438 -23.76 5.55 30.73
N PHE A 439 -22.66 4.84 30.44
CA PHE A 439 -22.59 3.39 30.63
C PHE A 439 -22.80 3.00 32.10
N LYS A 440 -22.21 3.75 33.03
CA LYS A 440 -22.33 3.53 34.48
C LYS A 440 -23.76 3.73 34.99
N ARG A 441 -24.63 4.47 34.28
CA ARG A 441 -26.06 4.61 34.60
C ARG A 441 -26.92 3.42 34.16
N THR A 442 -26.37 2.49 33.40
CA THR A 442 -27.15 1.34 32.92
C THR A 442 -27.36 0.31 34.03
N ARG A 443 -28.55 -0.31 34.08
CA ARG A 443 -28.85 -1.46 34.98
C ARG A 443 -27.83 -2.61 34.87
N PHE A 444 -27.16 -2.74 33.72
CA PHE A 444 -26.12 -3.74 33.52
C PHE A 444 -24.87 -3.46 34.33
N TYR A 445 -24.43 -2.20 34.37
CA TYR A 445 -23.29 -1.78 35.19
C TYR A 445 -23.62 -1.93 36.67
N GLU A 446 -24.80 -1.48 37.12
CA GLU A 446 -25.24 -1.64 38.51
C GLU A 446 -25.14 -3.09 39.00
N LYS A 447 -25.59 -4.05 38.17
CA LYS A 447 -25.52 -5.49 38.48
C LYS A 447 -24.09 -6.05 38.54
N HIS A 448 -23.14 -5.47 37.80
CA HIS A 448 -21.77 -6.01 37.65
C HIS A 448 -20.69 -5.05 38.17
N ARG A 449 -21.05 -4.03 38.95
CA ARG A 449 -20.17 -2.94 39.40
C ARG A 449 -18.87 -3.44 40.04
N SER A 450 -18.95 -4.48 40.89
CA SER A 450 -17.78 -5.07 41.56
C SER A 450 -16.78 -5.74 40.61
N ARG A 451 -17.21 -6.06 39.39
CA ARG A 451 -16.39 -6.74 38.36
C ARG A 451 -15.97 -5.81 37.23
N LEU A 452 -16.40 -4.55 37.21
CA LEU A 452 -16.13 -3.61 36.12
C LEU A 452 -15.43 -2.36 36.67
N PRO A 453 -14.15 -2.47 37.08
CA PRO A 453 -13.38 -1.30 37.51
C PRO A 453 -13.17 -0.33 36.33
N ASP A 454 -13.00 0.95 36.64
CA ASP A 454 -12.90 2.01 35.63
C ASP A 454 -11.79 1.75 34.61
N GLY A 455 -10.60 1.33 35.06
CA GLY A 455 -9.50 0.96 34.16
C GLY A 455 -9.89 -0.11 33.14
N PHE A 456 -10.68 -1.12 33.55
CA PHE A 456 -11.16 -2.16 32.63
C PHE A 456 -12.21 -1.63 31.65
N LEU A 457 -13.04 -0.66 32.05
CA LEU A 457 -13.99 -0.01 31.14
C LEU A 457 -13.28 0.84 30.08
N HIS A 458 -12.27 1.62 30.47
CA HIS A 458 -11.42 2.34 29.52
C HIS A 458 -10.70 1.36 28.57
N ALA A 459 -10.24 0.21 29.09
CA ALA A 459 -9.65 -0.84 28.26
C ALA A 459 -10.63 -1.42 27.24
N CYS A 460 -11.88 -1.68 27.65
CA CYS A 460 -12.94 -2.13 26.73
C CYS A 460 -13.23 -1.09 25.66
N LEU A 461 -13.31 0.19 26.04
CA LEU A 461 -13.56 1.30 25.13
C LEU A 461 -12.45 1.44 24.08
N ARG A 462 -11.20 1.56 24.54
CA ARG A 462 -10.00 1.71 23.70
C ARG A 462 -9.81 0.55 22.72
N THR A 463 -10.15 -0.67 23.13
CA THR A 463 -9.97 -1.88 22.31
C THR A 463 -11.19 -2.25 21.46
N ASN A 464 -12.28 -1.46 21.53
CA ASN A 464 -13.51 -1.76 20.80
C ASN A 464 -13.41 -1.35 19.33
N GLN A 465 -13.31 -2.32 18.42
CA GLN A 465 -13.22 -2.07 16.97
C GLN A 465 -14.41 -1.32 16.35
N ALA A 466 -15.55 -1.24 17.04
CA ALA A 466 -16.71 -0.49 16.56
C ALA A 466 -16.64 1.01 16.94
N ILE A 467 -15.68 1.40 17.78
CA ILE A 467 -15.48 2.75 18.30
C ILE A 467 -14.06 3.21 17.92
N GLU A 468 -13.98 4.38 17.30
CA GLU A 468 -12.74 5.07 16.99
C GLU A 468 -12.60 6.25 17.94
N ILE A 469 -11.42 6.42 18.54
CA ILE A 469 -11.13 7.53 19.46
C ILE A 469 -10.15 8.46 18.75
N THR A 470 -10.54 9.72 18.54
CA THR A 470 -9.70 10.75 17.92
C THR A 470 -9.80 12.01 18.76
N ASP A 471 -8.66 12.59 19.17
CA ASP A 471 -8.61 13.80 20.01
C ASP A 471 -9.48 13.72 21.29
N GLY A 472 -9.51 12.53 21.92
CA GLY A 472 -10.31 12.28 23.14
C GLY A 472 -11.82 12.16 22.89
N GLN A 473 -12.24 12.07 21.63
CA GLN A 473 -13.64 11.91 21.23
C GLN A 473 -13.90 10.50 20.68
N CYS A 474 -14.82 9.78 21.30
CA CYS A 474 -15.34 8.50 20.85
C CYS A 474 -16.33 8.68 19.70
N ARG A 475 -16.13 7.93 18.61
CA ARG A 475 -17.00 7.91 17.44
C ARG A 475 -17.30 6.48 17.02
N LEU A 476 -18.49 6.21 16.50
CA LEU A 476 -18.75 4.87 15.95
C LEU A 476 -18.16 4.75 14.55
N VAL A 477 -17.37 3.70 14.29
CA VAL A 477 -16.81 3.39 12.96
C VAL A 477 -17.92 3.26 11.91
N LYS A 478 -19.11 2.76 12.32
CA LYS A 478 -20.30 2.70 11.45
C LYS A 478 -20.92 4.05 11.13
N TRP A 479 -20.61 5.14 11.83
CA TRP A 479 -21.14 6.48 11.50
C TRP A 479 -20.61 6.98 10.16
N ALA A 480 -19.38 6.62 9.78
CA ALA A 480 -18.90 6.81 8.41
C ALA A 480 -19.80 6.13 7.37
N ARG A 481 -20.56 5.09 7.77
CA ARG A 481 -21.59 4.40 6.95
C ARG A 481 -23.01 4.92 7.19
N ARG A 482 -23.25 5.86 8.12
CA ARG A 482 -24.56 6.43 8.48
C ARG A 482 -24.71 7.93 8.17
N ARG A 483 -23.82 8.55 7.38
CA ARG A 483 -24.06 9.89 6.78
C ARG A 483 -25.33 9.91 5.93
N THR A 484 -25.62 8.79 5.27
CA THR A 484 -26.81 8.59 4.43
C THR A 484 -28.12 9.02 5.10
N PRO A 485 -28.48 8.58 6.33
CA PRO A 485 -29.64 9.10 7.06
C PRO A 485 -29.72 10.62 7.18
N VAL A 486 -28.60 11.30 7.48
CA VAL A 486 -28.58 12.76 7.63
C VAL A 486 -28.70 13.44 6.28
N ILE A 487 -28.10 12.88 5.22
CA ILE A 487 -28.29 13.35 3.84
C ILE A 487 -29.76 13.20 3.40
N VAL A 488 -30.40 12.08 3.74
CA VAL A 488 -31.82 11.85 3.47
C VAL A 488 -32.69 12.85 4.22
N GLN A 489 -32.46 13.04 5.52
CA GLN A 489 -33.16 14.05 6.32
C GLN A 489 -32.95 15.46 5.76
N THR A 490 -31.71 15.82 5.41
CA THR A 490 -31.36 17.11 4.81
C THR A 490 -32.15 17.33 3.51
N LEU A 491 -32.25 16.32 2.65
CA LEU A 491 -33.04 16.40 1.43
C LEU A 491 -34.54 16.54 1.73
N ARG A 492 -35.08 15.81 2.71
CA ARG A 492 -36.48 15.98 3.17
C ARG A 492 -36.75 17.39 3.68
N GLU A 493 -35.83 17.99 4.42
CA GLU A 493 -35.92 19.37 4.90
C GLU A 493 -35.77 20.41 3.78
N ILE A 494 -35.00 20.11 2.72
CA ILE A 494 -34.95 20.95 1.53
C ILE A 494 -36.28 20.87 0.75
N GLY A 495 -36.85 19.67 0.64
CA GLY A 495 -38.14 19.43 -0.03
C GLY A 495 -38.08 19.43 -1.57
N GLU A 496 -36.92 19.70 -2.18
CA GLU A 496 -36.70 19.68 -3.63
C GLU A 496 -35.29 19.15 -3.98
N PRO A 497 -35.02 18.69 -5.22
CA PRO A 497 -33.70 18.24 -5.64
C PRO A 497 -32.65 19.34 -5.48
N ALA A 498 -31.48 19.00 -4.94
CA ALA A 498 -30.46 19.99 -4.62
C ALA A 498 -29.07 19.59 -5.11
N HIS A 499 -28.24 20.60 -5.36
CA HIS A 499 -26.83 20.38 -5.71
C HIS A 499 -26.06 19.81 -4.52
N TYR A 500 -25.14 18.87 -4.75
CA TYR A 500 -24.40 18.19 -3.68
C TYR A 500 -23.66 19.15 -2.74
N THR A 501 -23.23 20.34 -3.21
CA THR A 501 -22.62 21.36 -2.34
C THR A 501 -23.60 21.96 -1.33
N ILE A 502 -24.85 22.17 -1.71
CA ILE A 502 -25.93 22.66 -0.83
C ILE A 502 -26.30 21.58 0.17
N ILE A 503 -26.47 20.34 -0.31
CA ILE A 503 -26.70 19.16 0.54
C ILE A 503 -25.57 19.02 1.55
N THR A 504 -24.31 19.16 1.11
CA THR A 504 -23.14 19.11 1.99
C THR A 504 -23.19 20.18 3.06
N LYS A 505 -23.44 21.44 2.69
CA LYS A 505 -23.49 22.56 3.65
C LYS A 505 -24.59 22.37 4.70
N ARG A 506 -25.79 21.93 4.29
CA ARG A 506 -26.91 21.70 5.21
C ARG A 506 -26.72 20.45 6.06
N ALA A 507 -26.28 19.33 5.46
CA ALA A 507 -25.97 18.12 6.20
C ALA A 507 -24.86 18.37 7.22
N ASN A 508 -23.82 19.12 6.86
CA ASN A 508 -22.75 19.52 7.78
C ASN A 508 -23.22 20.45 8.90
N ALA A 509 -24.33 21.18 8.74
CA ALA A 509 -24.92 21.98 9.81
C ALA A 509 -25.68 21.12 10.83
N LEU A 510 -26.16 19.94 10.41
CA LEU A 510 -26.80 18.94 11.28
C LEU A 510 -25.79 17.95 11.87
N LEU A 511 -24.63 17.82 11.24
CA LEU A 511 -23.53 16.98 11.69
C LEU A 511 -22.59 17.77 12.61
N PRO A 512 -22.08 17.15 13.68
CA PRO A 512 -21.02 17.76 14.47
C PRO A 512 -19.77 18.01 13.60
N PRO A 513 -18.92 19.01 13.94
CA PRO A 513 -17.79 19.47 13.11
C PRO A 513 -16.88 18.34 12.58
N GLU A 514 -16.74 17.27 13.35
CA GLU A 514 -15.86 16.14 13.09
C GLU A 514 -16.45 15.10 12.13
N LEU A 515 -17.76 15.13 11.90
CA LEU A 515 -18.47 14.27 10.94
C LEU A 515 -18.80 15.00 9.63
N GLN A 516 -18.46 16.29 9.54
CA GLN A 516 -18.67 17.09 8.35
C GLN A 516 -17.92 16.50 7.15
N ALA A 517 -18.64 16.32 6.06
CA ALA A 517 -18.10 15.76 4.84
C ALA A 517 -17.69 16.89 3.88
N THR A 518 -16.65 16.65 3.08
CA THR A 518 -16.35 17.54 1.96
C THR A 518 -17.41 17.36 0.86
N PRO A 519 -17.59 18.35 -0.03
CA PRO A 519 -18.52 18.21 -1.16
C PRO A 519 -18.22 16.99 -2.04
N HIS A 520 -16.94 16.64 -2.19
CA HIS A 520 -16.51 15.44 -2.91
C HIS A 520 -17.02 14.14 -2.24
N ASN A 521 -16.91 14.04 -0.91
CA ASN A 521 -17.36 12.87 -0.15
C ASN A 521 -18.87 12.67 -0.26
N VAL A 522 -19.65 13.75 -0.15
CA VAL A 522 -21.12 13.72 -0.28
C VAL A 522 -21.53 13.35 -1.71
N HIS A 523 -20.89 13.93 -2.73
CA HIS A 523 -21.13 13.56 -4.14
C HIS A 523 -20.86 12.06 -4.39
N ALA A 524 -19.75 11.54 -3.86
CA ALA A 524 -19.39 10.13 -4.00
C ALA A 524 -20.33 9.17 -3.24
N GLU A 525 -20.98 9.63 -2.16
CA GLU A 525 -21.97 8.84 -1.42
C GLU A 525 -23.33 8.85 -2.11
N LEU A 526 -23.79 10.01 -2.57
CA LEU A 526 -25.01 10.18 -3.37
C LEU A 526 -24.96 9.35 -4.66
N GLY A 527 -23.79 9.29 -5.33
CA GLY A 527 -23.60 8.48 -6.53
C GLY A 527 -23.51 6.97 -6.29
N ARG A 528 -23.11 6.53 -5.09
CA ARG A 528 -23.01 5.10 -4.75
C ARG A 528 -24.35 4.48 -4.33
N ARG A 529 -25.27 5.28 -3.80
CA ARG A 529 -26.53 4.81 -3.19
C ARG A 529 -27.74 5.10 -4.09
N THR A 530 -27.74 4.50 -5.28
CA THR A 530 -28.85 4.57 -6.27
C THR A 530 -30.14 3.88 -5.80
N ASP A 531 -30.08 3.17 -4.67
CA ASP A 531 -31.21 2.64 -3.93
C ASP A 531 -32.02 3.74 -3.22
N LEU A 532 -31.41 4.87 -2.87
CA LEU A 532 -32.03 5.95 -2.08
C LEU A 532 -32.07 7.30 -2.80
N PHE A 533 -31.12 7.55 -3.70
CA PHE A 533 -30.99 8.84 -4.39
C PHE A 533 -31.14 8.67 -5.89
N VAL A 534 -31.75 9.68 -6.51
CA VAL A 534 -31.87 9.81 -7.97
C VAL A 534 -31.06 11.03 -8.40
N ARG A 535 -30.24 10.86 -9.44
CA ARG A 535 -29.46 11.96 -10.02
C ARG A 535 -30.32 12.70 -11.05
N VAL A 536 -30.66 13.94 -10.75
CA VAL A 536 -31.55 14.80 -11.57
C VAL A 536 -30.74 15.85 -12.33
N GLY A 537 -29.43 15.66 -12.55
CA GLY A 537 -28.60 16.63 -13.26
C GLY A 537 -27.12 16.58 -12.91
N HIS A 538 -26.34 17.53 -13.43
CA HIS A 538 -24.92 17.64 -13.11
C HIS A 538 -24.73 18.07 -11.66
N GLY A 539 -24.46 17.11 -10.77
CA GLY A 539 -24.29 17.35 -9.34
C GLY A 539 -25.59 17.57 -8.56
N ILE A 540 -26.76 17.40 -9.18
CA ILE A 540 -28.07 17.56 -8.52
C ILE A 540 -28.64 16.18 -8.17
N PHE A 541 -29.08 16.03 -6.93
CA PHE A 541 -29.64 14.79 -6.40
C PHE A 541 -30.96 15.05 -5.68
N GLY A 542 -31.88 14.09 -5.78
CA GLY A 542 -33.13 14.05 -5.01
C GLY A 542 -33.39 12.66 -4.43
N LEU A 543 -34.44 12.53 -3.62
CA LEU A 543 -34.80 11.24 -3.01
C LEU A 543 -35.58 10.38 -3.99
N LYS A 544 -35.31 9.07 -3.96
CA LYS A 544 -36.03 8.09 -4.80
C LYS A 544 -37.54 8.01 -4.50
N GLU A 545 -37.93 8.35 -3.27
CA GLU A 545 -39.34 8.39 -2.85
C GLU A 545 -40.13 9.57 -3.43
N TRP A 546 -39.47 10.55 -4.05
CA TRP A 546 -40.13 11.74 -4.64
C TRP A 546 -40.69 11.50 -6.04
N ASP A 547 -40.72 10.25 -6.50
CA ASP A 547 -41.15 9.85 -7.86
C ASP A 547 -40.48 10.70 -8.94
N LEU A 548 -39.24 11.12 -8.66
CA LEU A 548 -38.44 11.86 -9.61
C LEU A 548 -38.15 10.93 -10.78
N PRO A 549 -38.28 11.41 -12.02
CA PRO A 549 -37.92 10.62 -13.19
C PRO A 549 -36.53 10.01 -13.01
N ASP A 550 -36.45 8.67 -12.98
CA ASP A 550 -35.17 7.93 -12.94
C ASP A 550 -34.52 7.92 -14.33
N ASP A 551 -34.66 9.03 -15.06
CA ASP A 551 -34.23 9.21 -16.43
C ASP A 551 -32.93 10.02 -16.53
N GLY A 552 -32.34 10.41 -15.40
CA GLY A 552 -30.89 10.48 -15.18
C GLY A 552 -30.03 11.39 -16.06
N SER A 553 -30.61 12.14 -17.01
CA SER A 553 -29.88 12.93 -18.00
C SER A 553 -30.74 14.01 -18.64
N LEU A 554 -30.14 15.19 -18.85
CA LEU A 554 -30.72 16.28 -19.66
C LEU A 554 -31.10 15.82 -21.08
N ALA A 555 -30.42 14.78 -21.57
CA ALA A 555 -30.68 14.24 -22.89
C ALA A 555 -32.03 13.49 -22.96
N ASN A 556 -32.44 12.82 -21.87
CA ASN A 556 -33.77 12.23 -21.76
C ASN A 556 -34.86 13.30 -21.63
N ALA A 557 -34.60 14.38 -20.91
CA ALA A 557 -35.52 15.51 -20.85
C ALA A 557 -35.75 16.12 -22.25
N ALA A 558 -34.68 16.35 -23.03
CA ALA A 558 -34.80 16.82 -24.40
C ALA A 558 -35.53 15.84 -25.33
N TYR A 559 -35.26 14.54 -25.21
CA TYR A 559 -35.96 13.50 -25.97
C TYR A 559 -37.47 13.51 -25.69
N ARG A 560 -37.89 13.63 -24.42
CA ARG A 560 -39.32 13.75 -24.07
C ARG A 560 -39.96 15.00 -24.65
N VAL A 561 -39.28 16.15 -24.53
CA VAL A 561 -39.78 17.43 -25.08
C VAL A 561 -40.08 17.31 -26.57
N LEU A 562 -39.22 16.62 -27.33
CA LEU A 562 -39.43 16.33 -28.74
C LEU A 562 -40.54 15.29 -28.96
N THR A 563 -40.56 14.22 -28.17
CA THR A 563 -41.61 13.19 -28.24
C THR A 563 -43.01 13.78 -28.03
N GLU A 564 -43.16 14.65 -27.02
CA GLU A 564 -44.40 15.37 -26.73
C GLU A 564 -44.76 16.39 -27.81
N ALA A 565 -43.76 17.03 -28.44
CA ALA A 565 -44.00 17.96 -29.53
C ALA A 565 -44.52 17.25 -30.79
N GLY A 566 -44.08 16.01 -31.03
CA GLY A 566 -44.42 15.23 -32.22
C GLY A 566 -43.84 15.78 -33.54
N HIS A 567 -43.01 16.83 -33.47
CA HIS A 567 -42.33 17.41 -34.64
C HIS A 567 -40.98 18.04 -34.24
N PRO A 568 -40.05 18.27 -35.19
CA PRO A 568 -38.78 18.91 -34.90
C PRO A 568 -38.93 20.29 -34.26
N LEU A 569 -38.08 20.60 -33.28
CA LEU A 569 -38.08 21.87 -32.54
C LEU A 569 -36.72 22.56 -32.60
N HIS A 570 -36.76 23.89 -32.54
CA HIS A 570 -35.55 24.70 -32.39
C HIS A 570 -34.89 24.45 -31.02
N ILE A 571 -33.57 24.51 -30.97
CA ILE A 571 -32.78 24.23 -29.77
C ILE A 571 -33.20 25.13 -28.61
N GLU A 572 -33.52 26.40 -28.86
CA GLU A 572 -34.03 27.31 -27.82
C GLU A 572 -35.39 26.87 -27.30
N ALA A 573 -36.31 26.38 -28.15
CA ALA A 573 -37.60 25.88 -27.68
C ALA A 573 -37.46 24.58 -26.87
N ILE A 574 -36.49 23.74 -27.24
CA ILE A 574 -36.13 22.55 -26.45
C ILE A 574 -35.53 22.99 -25.11
N THR A 575 -34.58 23.91 -25.15
CA THR A 575 -33.89 24.44 -23.96
C THR A 575 -34.85 25.11 -23.01
N ASP A 576 -35.74 25.98 -23.49
CA ASP A 576 -36.72 26.68 -22.67
C ASP A 576 -37.66 25.69 -21.97
N ARG A 577 -38.21 24.70 -22.70
CA ARG A 577 -39.05 23.63 -22.12
C ARG A 577 -38.29 22.73 -21.15
N VAL A 578 -37.01 22.43 -21.41
CA VAL A 578 -36.17 21.69 -20.45
C VAL A 578 -35.93 22.53 -19.20
N LEU A 579 -35.68 23.84 -19.34
CA LEU A 579 -35.41 24.77 -18.24
C LEU A 579 -36.64 25.07 -17.37
N GLU A 580 -37.86 24.94 -17.91
CA GLU A 580 -39.11 24.99 -17.13
C GLU A 580 -39.11 23.95 -16.00
N THR A 581 -38.52 22.78 -16.24
CA THR A 581 -38.49 21.66 -15.29
C THR A 581 -37.11 21.46 -14.64
N TRP A 582 -36.01 21.82 -15.32
CA TRP A 582 -34.63 21.58 -14.88
C TRP A 582 -33.86 22.89 -14.67
N ARG A 583 -33.43 23.16 -13.42
CA ARG A 583 -32.57 24.33 -13.10
C ARG A 583 -31.10 24.06 -13.48
N VAL A 584 -30.75 24.26 -14.74
CA VAL A 584 -29.38 24.09 -15.28
C VAL A 584 -28.96 25.25 -16.20
N GLU A 585 -27.66 25.33 -16.50
CA GLU A 585 -27.15 26.29 -17.50
C GLU A 585 -27.57 25.89 -18.92
N ARG A 586 -27.96 26.88 -19.75
CA ARG A 586 -28.36 26.67 -21.16
C ARG A 586 -27.34 25.85 -21.96
N SER A 587 -26.06 26.11 -21.74
CA SER A 587 -24.94 25.41 -22.38
C SER A 587 -24.92 23.91 -22.08
N SER A 588 -25.41 23.49 -20.91
CA SER A 588 -25.50 22.08 -20.52
C SER A 588 -26.59 21.34 -21.27
N VAL A 589 -27.73 22.01 -21.50
CA VAL A 589 -28.82 21.45 -22.33
C VAL A 589 -28.35 21.29 -23.77
N HIS A 590 -27.66 22.30 -24.31
CA HIS A 590 -27.11 22.25 -25.66
C HIS A 590 -26.13 21.07 -25.78
N ALA A 591 -25.15 20.96 -24.88
CA ALA A 591 -24.20 19.86 -24.90
C ALA A 591 -24.88 18.48 -24.88
N ALA A 592 -25.94 18.32 -24.08
CA ALA A 592 -26.73 17.09 -24.04
C ALA A 592 -27.45 16.81 -25.38
N VAL A 593 -28.12 17.80 -25.96
CA VAL A 593 -28.81 17.65 -27.25
C VAL A 593 -27.83 17.34 -28.38
N PHE A 594 -26.66 17.98 -28.41
CA PHE A 594 -25.65 17.80 -29.46
C PHE A 594 -24.89 16.48 -29.38
N SER A 595 -24.89 15.83 -28.22
CA SER A 595 -24.21 14.56 -27.98
C SER A 595 -25.14 13.36 -27.95
N ASP A 596 -26.46 13.57 -27.83
CA ASP A 596 -27.42 12.48 -27.82
C ASP A 596 -27.68 11.97 -29.23
N ASP A 597 -27.38 10.69 -29.37
CA ASP A 597 -27.43 9.93 -30.58
C ASP A 597 -28.85 9.56 -31.03
N ARG A 598 -29.88 9.74 -30.18
CA ARG A 598 -31.30 9.54 -30.53
C ARG A 598 -31.92 10.78 -31.17
N LEU A 599 -31.18 11.88 -31.20
CA LEU A 599 -31.61 13.15 -31.76
C LEU A 599 -30.83 13.39 -33.05
N TYR A 600 -31.54 13.68 -34.13
CA TYR A 600 -30.94 14.08 -35.40
C TYR A 600 -31.15 15.57 -35.64
N ARG A 601 -30.25 16.16 -36.42
CA ARG A 601 -30.35 17.58 -36.79
C ARG A 601 -31.22 17.70 -38.04
N ALA A 602 -32.49 18.03 -37.85
CA ALA A 602 -33.47 18.18 -38.94
C ALA A 602 -33.27 19.46 -39.77
N ALA A 603 -32.83 20.55 -39.12
CA ALA A 603 -32.50 21.82 -39.77
C ALA A 603 -31.47 22.60 -38.92
N PRO A 604 -30.98 23.78 -39.36
CA PRO A 604 -30.05 24.54 -38.55
C PRO A 604 -30.63 24.89 -37.18
N ALA A 605 -29.93 24.51 -36.11
CA ALA A 605 -30.41 24.65 -34.73
C ALA A 605 -31.76 23.97 -34.43
N THR A 606 -32.27 23.12 -35.31
CA THR A 606 -33.53 22.38 -35.13
C THR A 606 -33.24 20.89 -35.05
N PHE A 607 -33.78 20.26 -34.00
CA PHE A 607 -33.56 18.85 -33.70
C PHE A 607 -34.87 18.07 -33.74
N GLY A 608 -34.79 16.82 -34.18
CA GLY A 608 -35.89 15.88 -34.13
C GLY A 608 -35.44 14.51 -33.63
N LEU A 609 -36.37 13.58 -33.48
CA LEU A 609 -36.06 12.20 -33.09
C LEU A 609 -35.54 11.41 -34.29
N THR A 610 -34.51 10.60 -34.11
CA THR A 610 -33.99 9.71 -35.17
C THR A 610 -35.09 8.80 -35.73
N GLU A 611 -36.10 8.47 -34.93
CA GLU A 611 -37.35 7.79 -35.36
C GLU A 611 -38.07 8.51 -36.51
N TRP A 612 -38.19 9.83 -36.46
CA TRP A 612 -38.77 10.62 -37.55
C TRP A 612 -37.86 10.67 -38.79
N GLU A 613 -36.54 10.55 -38.61
CA GLU A 613 -35.59 10.40 -39.74
C GLU A 613 -35.74 9.02 -40.42
N ILE A 614 -36.15 8.00 -39.68
CA ILE A 614 -36.44 6.67 -40.21
C ILE A 614 -37.76 6.66 -40.96
N GLU A 615 -38.80 7.34 -40.45
CA GLU A 615 -40.06 7.50 -41.19
C GLU A 615 -39.82 8.14 -42.58
N ARG A 616 -38.85 9.04 -42.71
CA ARG A 616 -38.42 9.60 -44.01
C ARG A 616 -37.80 8.59 -44.97
N LEU A 617 -37.38 7.41 -44.52
CA LEU A 617 -36.97 6.33 -45.44
C LEU A 617 -38.14 5.81 -46.29
N GLU A 618 -39.38 6.02 -45.85
CA GLU A 618 -40.57 5.65 -46.61
C GLU A 618 -40.88 6.65 -47.75
N GLU A 619 -40.30 7.86 -47.70
CA GLU A 619 -40.35 8.81 -48.80
C GLU A 619 -39.38 8.39 -49.91
N ALA A 620 -39.84 8.38 -51.17
CA ALA A 620 -39.03 7.87 -52.28
C ALA A 620 -37.71 8.64 -52.51
N GLN A 621 -37.68 9.96 -52.21
CA GLN A 621 -36.52 10.84 -52.38
C GLN A 621 -36.58 12.05 -51.43
N PRO A 622 -36.06 11.94 -50.18
CA PRO A 622 -36.13 13.05 -49.22
C PRO A 622 -35.21 14.22 -49.58
N VAL A 623 -35.69 15.45 -49.37
CA VAL A 623 -34.89 16.67 -49.53
C VAL A 623 -34.15 16.98 -48.22
N LEU A 624 -32.82 17.06 -48.28
CA LEU A 624 -31.99 17.44 -47.13
C LEU A 624 -32.03 18.96 -46.93
N ASN A 625 -32.25 19.39 -45.69
CA ASN A 625 -32.25 20.82 -45.35
C ASN A 625 -30.85 21.42 -45.23
N ILE A 626 -29.84 20.59 -44.94
CA ILE A 626 -28.45 21.03 -44.72
C ILE A 626 -27.54 20.26 -45.66
N CYS A 627 -26.60 20.97 -46.28
CA CYS A 627 -25.59 20.35 -47.11
C CYS A 627 -24.63 19.53 -46.24
N PRO A 628 -24.56 18.20 -46.41
CA PRO A 628 -23.66 17.37 -45.63
C PRO A 628 -22.20 17.69 -45.97
N PRO A 629 -21.28 17.66 -45.00
CA PRO A 629 -19.86 17.81 -45.29
C PRO A 629 -19.40 16.62 -46.16
N PRO A 630 -18.80 16.84 -47.34
CA PRO A 630 -18.29 15.77 -48.16
C PRO A 630 -17.14 15.03 -47.46
N LEU A 631 -16.86 13.80 -47.93
CA LEU A 631 -15.70 13.04 -47.48
C LEU A 631 -14.43 13.91 -47.59
N PRO A 632 -13.55 13.93 -46.57
CA PRO A 632 -12.38 14.80 -46.59
C PRO A 632 -11.47 14.48 -47.78
N ASP A 633 -10.71 15.48 -48.22
CA ASP A 633 -9.74 15.28 -49.28
C ASP A 633 -8.56 14.40 -48.82
N ARG A 634 -7.97 13.66 -49.75
CA ARG A 634 -6.67 12.99 -49.53
C ARG A 634 -5.59 14.03 -49.22
N ARG A 635 -4.62 13.67 -48.37
CA ARG A 635 -3.56 14.59 -47.92
C ARG A 635 -2.85 15.23 -49.13
N GLY A 636 -3.03 16.55 -49.30
CA GLY A 636 -2.37 17.34 -50.35
C GLY A 636 -3.19 17.53 -51.62
N GLU A 637 -4.29 16.80 -51.80
CA GLU A 637 -5.21 16.95 -52.93
C GLU A 637 -6.39 17.86 -52.51
N ARG A 638 -6.93 18.68 -53.42
CA ARG A 638 -8.05 19.59 -53.11
C ARG A 638 -9.20 19.35 -54.09
N GLY A 639 -10.37 18.98 -53.60
CA GLY A 639 -11.58 18.79 -54.42
C GLY A 639 -11.79 17.36 -54.94
N THR A 640 -11.32 16.36 -54.19
CA THR A 640 -11.34 14.93 -54.55
C THR A 640 -12.68 14.24 -54.30
N PHE A 641 -13.71 14.97 -53.83
CA PHE A 641 -14.98 14.33 -53.49
C PHE A 641 -15.64 13.62 -54.70
N PHE A 642 -15.64 14.21 -55.89
CA PHE A 642 -16.16 13.54 -57.10
C PHE A 642 -15.32 12.32 -57.50
N GLU A 643 -14.01 12.34 -57.29
CA GLU A 643 -13.16 11.15 -57.47
C GLU A 643 -13.59 10.04 -56.50
N SER A 644 -13.90 10.40 -55.25
CA SER A 644 -14.45 9.47 -54.28
C SER A 644 -15.79 8.88 -54.74
N VAL A 645 -16.63 9.65 -55.45
CA VAL A 645 -17.90 9.17 -56.04
C VAL A 645 -17.63 8.12 -57.11
N LEU A 646 -16.63 8.34 -57.97
CA LEU A 646 -16.25 7.39 -59.02
C LEU A 646 -15.68 6.10 -58.42
N VAL A 647 -14.82 6.21 -57.41
CA VAL A 647 -14.28 5.06 -56.67
C VAL A 647 -15.41 4.29 -55.97
N ALA A 648 -16.30 5.01 -55.29
CA ALA A 648 -17.44 4.44 -54.59
C ALA A 648 -18.39 3.72 -55.53
N ARG A 649 -18.63 4.24 -56.74
CA ARG A 649 -19.42 3.55 -57.79
C ARG A 649 -18.81 2.20 -58.14
N GLY A 650 -17.48 2.09 -58.22
CA GLY A 650 -16.78 0.83 -58.45
C GLY A 650 -17.00 -0.16 -57.29
N VAL A 651 -16.84 0.30 -56.05
CA VAL A 651 -17.06 -0.50 -54.83
C VAL A 651 -18.50 -1.01 -54.74
N LEU A 652 -19.48 -0.19 -55.14
CA LEU A 652 -20.90 -0.55 -55.10
C LEU A 652 -21.31 -1.66 -56.09
N ARG A 653 -20.47 -1.98 -57.10
CA ARG A 653 -20.72 -3.10 -58.02
C ARG A 653 -20.76 -4.46 -57.31
N GLU A 654 -20.00 -4.59 -56.23
CA GLU A 654 -19.95 -5.80 -55.41
C GLU A 654 -21.12 -5.92 -54.42
N ARG A 655 -22.04 -4.93 -54.41
CA ARG A 655 -23.17 -4.83 -53.47
C ARG A 655 -22.76 -5.02 -51.99
N PRO A 656 -21.74 -4.27 -51.52
CA PRO A 656 -21.28 -4.39 -50.14
C PRO A 656 -22.38 -3.99 -49.15
N THR A 657 -22.29 -4.49 -47.91
CA THR A 657 -23.05 -3.91 -46.79
C THR A 657 -22.68 -2.45 -46.58
N THR A 658 -23.60 -1.61 -46.08
CA THR A 658 -23.33 -0.18 -45.78
C THR A 658 -22.06 0.02 -44.93
N THR A 659 -21.85 -0.82 -43.90
CA THR A 659 -20.65 -0.75 -43.05
C THR A 659 -19.37 -1.09 -43.83
N ALA A 660 -19.39 -2.12 -44.67
CA ALA A 660 -18.24 -2.49 -45.51
C ALA A 660 -17.92 -1.42 -46.57
N PHE A 661 -18.96 -0.80 -47.14
CA PHE A 661 -18.82 0.34 -48.05
C PHE A 661 -18.12 1.52 -47.36
N LEU A 662 -18.63 1.96 -46.20
CA LEU A 662 -18.05 3.07 -45.44
C LEU A 662 -16.61 2.76 -45.00
N ARG A 663 -16.33 1.53 -44.56
CA ARG A 663 -14.96 1.10 -44.23
C ARG A 663 -14.00 1.28 -45.40
N THR A 664 -14.43 0.88 -46.60
CA THR A 664 -13.63 0.97 -47.81
C THR A 664 -13.37 2.42 -48.19
N MET A 665 -14.40 3.27 -48.16
CA MET A 665 -14.27 4.69 -48.49
C MET A 665 -13.46 5.48 -47.47
N LEU A 666 -13.61 5.20 -46.17
CA LEU A 666 -12.80 5.83 -45.12
C LEU A 666 -11.32 5.44 -45.24
N LYS A 667 -11.04 4.17 -45.51
CA LYS A 667 -9.67 3.69 -45.79
C LYS A 667 -9.08 4.37 -47.02
N TRP A 668 -9.89 4.59 -48.07
CA TRP A 668 -9.43 5.26 -49.29
C TRP A 668 -8.92 6.69 -49.04
N VAL A 669 -9.51 7.42 -48.09
CA VAL A 669 -9.06 8.78 -47.67
C VAL A 669 -7.98 8.76 -46.58
N GLY A 670 -7.70 7.60 -45.98
CA GLY A 670 -6.73 7.48 -44.89
C GLY A 670 -7.34 7.84 -43.51
N THR A 671 -8.62 7.52 -43.32
CA THR A 671 -9.36 7.67 -42.06
C THR A 671 -9.84 6.32 -41.55
N GLU A 672 -10.02 6.18 -40.24
CA GLU A 672 -10.46 4.94 -39.58
C GLU A 672 -11.98 4.93 -39.33
N LEU A 673 -12.54 3.73 -39.09
CA LEU A 673 -13.98 3.50 -38.89
C LEU A 673 -14.46 3.87 -37.47
N GLU A 674 -13.58 4.19 -36.52
CA GLU A 674 -13.91 4.56 -35.13
C GLU A 674 -14.53 5.98 -35.01
N LYS A 675 -15.37 6.36 -35.96
CA LYS A 675 -16.07 7.65 -35.98
C LYS A 675 -17.47 7.49 -35.43
N SER A 676 -18.03 8.56 -34.88
CA SER A 676 -19.41 8.55 -34.39
C SER A 676 -20.40 8.26 -35.52
N ASP A 677 -21.52 7.63 -35.19
CA ASP A 677 -22.59 7.32 -36.16
C ASP A 677 -23.04 8.57 -36.94
N ARG A 678 -23.06 9.73 -36.28
CA ARG A 678 -23.36 11.01 -36.93
C ARG A 678 -22.37 11.36 -38.04
N TYR A 679 -21.08 11.09 -37.85
CA TYR A 679 -20.08 11.31 -38.90
C TYR A 679 -20.29 10.34 -40.06
N LEU A 680 -20.56 9.07 -39.78
CA LEU A 680 -20.84 8.05 -40.79
C LEU A 680 -22.10 8.38 -41.59
N GLN A 681 -23.15 8.86 -40.93
CA GLN A 681 -24.38 9.34 -41.57
C GLN A 681 -24.12 10.53 -42.50
N ASN A 682 -23.26 11.48 -42.11
CA ASN A 682 -22.91 12.61 -42.97
C ASN A 682 -22.22 12.17 -44.27
N VAL A 683 -21.38 11.13 -44.21
CA VAL A 683 -20.73 10.57 -45.42
C VAL A 683 -21.77 9.96 -46.36
N LEU A 684 -22.71 9.17 -45.83
CA LEU A 684 -23.82 8.62 -46.63
C LEU A 684 -24.68 9.73 -47.23
N ASN A 685 -25.04 10.74 -46.44
CA ASN A 685 -25.82 11.89 -46.90
C ASN A 685 -25.10 12.63 -48.05
N ALA A 686 -23.78 12.79 -47.98
CA ALA A 686 -23.01 13.43 -49.05
C ALA A 686 -23.08 12.64 -50.35
N TYR A 687 -22.99 11.30 -50.30
CA TYR A 687 -23.16 10.44 -51.47
C TYR A 687 -24.61 10.41 -51.99
N TYR A 688 -25.59 10.46 -51.09
CA TYR A 688 -27.00 10.55 -51.44
C TYR A 688 -27.32 11.85 -52.19
N VAL A 689 -26.83 12.99 -51.71
CA VAL A 689 -27.10 14.31 -52.32
C VAL A 689 -26.62 14.35 -53.76
N VAL A 690 -25.50 13.71 -54.09
CA VAL A 690 -24.98 13.65 -55.47
C VAL A 690 -25.50 12.46 -56.28
N GLY A 691 -26.53 11.76 -55.80
CA GLY A 691 -27.18 10.70 -56.59
C GLY A 691 -26.41 9.39 -56.68
N LEU A 692 -25.37 9.17 -55.85
CA LEU A 692 -24.60 7.93 -55.91
C LEU A 692 -25.35 6.74 -55.31
N ILE A 693 -26.06 6.96 -54.20
CA ILE A 693 -26.79 5.94 -53.42
C ILE A 693 -28.22 6.41 -53.11
N PRO A 694 -29.16 5.49 -52.79
CA PRO A 694 -30.43 5.86 -52.18
C PRO A 694 -30.24 6.46 -50.77
N TYR A 695 -31.25 7.18 -50.28
CA TYR A 695 -31.21 7.69 -48.91
C TYR A 695 -31.13 6.52 -47.93
N THR A 696 -30.13 6.54 -47.06
CA THR A 696 -29.77 5.40 -46.21
C THR A 696 -29.45 5.89 -44.81
N VAL A 697 -30.16 5.37 -43.79
CA VAL A 697 -29.88 5.65 -42.38
C VAL A 697 -28.93 4.58 -41.85
N TYR A 698 -27.69 4.97 -41.52
CA TYR A 698 -26.60 4.09 -41.15
C TYR A 698 -26.99 3.06 -40.08
N ARG A 699 -27.66 3.50 -39.00
CA ARG A 699 -28.05 2.64 -37.87
C ARG A 699 -29.00 1.50 -38.25
N HIS A 700 -29.80 1.69 -39.29
CA HIS A 700 -30.85 0.76 -39.68
C HIS A 700 -30.41 -0.13 -40.84
N ALA A 701 -29.49 0.39 -41.66
CA ALA A 701 -29.02 -0.25 -42.87
C ALA A 701 -27.56 -0.71 -42.78
N ALA A 702 -26.97 -0.77 -41.58
CA ALA A 702 -25.55 -1.10 -41.36
C ALA A 702 -25.13 -2.39 -42.10
N ASP A 703 -25.98 -3.41 -42.05
CA ASP A 703 -25.78 -4.71 -42.70
C ASP A 703 -26.57 -4.88 -44.01
N ALA A 704 -27.35 -3.88 -44.41
CA ALA A 704 -28.11 -3.92 -45.65
C ALA A 704 -27.18 -3.73 -46.87
N PRO A 705 -27.43 -4.44 -47.99
CA PRO A 705 -26.65 -4.28 -49.21
C PRO A 705 -26.92 -2.90 -49.85
N LEU A 706 -25.85 -2.17 -50.13
CA LEU A 706 -25.90 -0.87 -50.76
C LEU A 706 -25.62 -1.00 -52.26
N HIS A 707 -26.37 -0.28 -53.09
CA HIS A 707 -26.22 -0.27 -54.55
C HIS A 707 -26.09 1.16 -55.07
N SER A 708 -25.53 1.29 -56.26
CA SER A 708 -25.39 2.60 -56.91
C SER A 708 -26.67 2.99 -57.66
N THR A 709 -27.05 4.26 -57.55
CA THR A 709 -28.08 4.92 -58.37
C THR A 709 -27.49 5.78 -59.48
N LEU A 710 -26.15 5.79 -59.62
CA LEU A 710 -25.46 6.58 -60.63
C LEU A 710 -25.62 5.93 -62.02
N PRO A 711 -25.86 6.70 -63.10
CA PRO A 711 -26.03 6.15 -64.44
C PRO A 711 -24.83 5.33 -64.93
N GLU A 712 -25.09 4.27 -65.71
CA GLU A 712 -24.05 3.46 -66.35
C GLU A 712 -23.48 4.13 -67.61
N THR A 713 -22.68 5.19 -67.41
CA THR A 713 -21.93 5.87 -68.49
C THR A 713 -20.48 6.13 -68.07
N ASP A 714 -19.58 6.18 -69.06
CA ASP A 714 -18.17 6.58 -68.90
C ASP A 714 -17.95 8.08 -69.20
N ASP A 715 -18.98 8.79 -69.65
CA ASP A 715 -18.93 10.25 -69.85
C ASP A 715 -18.91 10.98 -68.49
N LEU A 716 -17.73 11.47 -68.12
CA LEU A 716 -17.51 12.21 -66.87
C LEU A 716 -18.32 13.51 -66.79
N GLN A 717 -18.60 14.18 -67.91
CA GLN A 717 -19.41 15.40 -67.91
C GLN A 717 -20.89 15.07 -67.71
N ALA A 718 -21.39 14.00 -68.33
CA ALA A 718 -22.74 13.50 -68.07
C ALA A 718 -22.93 13.12 -66.60
N LEU A 719 -21.93 12.46 -65.99
CA LEU A 719 -21.96 12.12 -64.56
C LEU A 719 -21.93 13.36 -63.66
N ARG A 720 -21.08 14.36 -63.94
CA ARG A 720 -21.04 15.62 -63.17
C ARG A 720 -22.38 16.34 -63.22
N ARG A 721 -23.00 16.41 -64.40
CA ARG A 721 -24.33 17.00 -64.58
C ARG A 721 -25.41 16.23 -63.83
N PHE A 722 -25.38 14.90 -63.87
CA PHE A 722 -26.30 14.07 -63.09
C PHE A 722 -26.16 14.33 -61.59
N CYS A 723 -24.93 14.32 -61.07
CA CYS A 723 -24.65 14.62 -59.66
C CYS A 723 -25.13 16.02 -59.26
N LEU A 724 -24.91 17.02 -60.12
CA LEU A 724 -25.39 18.37 -59.88
C LEU A 724 -26.92 18.41 -59.82
N ASN A 725 -27.61 17.81 -60.79
CA ASN A 725 -29.08 17.76 -60.80
C ASN A 725 -29.64 17.09 -59.54
N CYS A 726 -29.07 15.95 -59.14
CA CYS A 726 -29.45 15.31 -57.87
C CYS A 726 -29.23 16.24 -56.68
N MET A 727 -28.13 17.00 -56.66
CA MET A 727 -27.90 17.99 -55.61
C MET A 727 -28.92 19.13 -55.65
N MET A 728 -29.38 19.55 -56.84
CA MET A 728 -30.44 20.56 -56.98
C MET A 728 -31.78 20.08 -56.43
N GLU A 729 -32.11 18.80 -56.63
CA GLU A 729 -33.37 18.19 -56.23
C GLU A 729 -33.37 17.77 -54.75
N ARG A 730 -32.26 17.22 -54.27
CA ARG A 730 -32.14 16.57 -52.95
C ARG A 730 -31.60 17.48 -51.87
N LEU A 731 -31.24 18.72 -52.19
CA LEU A 731 -30.75 19.70 -51.22
C LEU A 731 -31.59 20.97 -51.26
N ALA A 732 -32.18 21.30 -50.12
CA ALA A 732 -33.03 22.46 -49.96
C ALA A 732 -32.28 23.74 -50.38
N ARG A 733 -32.98 24.60 -51.10
CA ARG A 733 -32.52 25.91 -51.54
C ARG A 733 -31.23 25.91 -52.37
N MET A 734 -30.85 24.76 -52.93
CA MET A 734 -29.71 24.67 -53.83
C MET A 734 -29.91 25.42 -55.16
N PRO A 735 -31.12 25.45 -55.77
CA PRO A 735 -31.43 26.34 -56.89
C PRO A 735 -31.10 27.81 -56.64
N GLU A 736 -31.55 28.34 -55.52
CA GLU A 736 -31.32 29.71 -55.11
C GLU A 736 -29.84 29.97 -54.82
N PHE A 737 -29.13 28.98 -54.25
CA PHE A 737 -27.69 29.04 -54.05
C PHE A 737 -26.92 29.13 -55.38
N MET A 738 -27.35 28.38 -56.41
CA MET A 738 -26.75 28.44 -57.76
C MET A 738 -26.98 29.79 -58.43
N VAL A 739 -28.17 30.37 -58.32
CA VAL A 739 -28.45 31.72 -58.82
C VAL A 739 -27.62 32.77 -58.09
N LEU A 740 -27.51 32.67 -56.77
CA LEU A 740 -26.68 33.58 -55.97
C LEU A 740 -25.20 33.49 -56.37
N LEU A 741 -24.69 32.28 -56.64
CA LEU A 741 -23.34 32.10 -57.18
C LEU A 741 -23.19 32.80 -58.53
N ALA A 742 -24.15 32.63 -59.44
CA ALA A 742 -24.17 33.27 -60.77
C ALA A 742 -24.05 34.80 -60.69
N THR A 743 -24.80 35.43 -59.78
CA THR A 743 -24.88 36.90 -59.69
C THR A 743 -23.73 37.54 -58.91
N ARG A 744 -23.06 36.82 -58.00
CA ARG A 744 -22.09 37.40 -57.05
C ARG A 744 -20.63 37.06 -57.32
N GLN A 745 -20.31 36.39 -58.42
CA GLN A 745 -18.95 35.93 -58.68
C GLN A 745 -18.02 37.01 -59.28
N PRO A 746 -16.71 37.03 -58.91
CA PRO A 746 -16.06 36.13 -57.96
C PRO A 746 -16.43 36.46 -56.50
N CYS A 747 -16.83 35.45 -55.73
CA CYS A 747 -17.31 35.60 -54.36
C CYS A 747 -16.48 34.78 -53.37
N THR A 748 -16.53 35.19 -52.11
CA THR A 748 -16.02 34.43 -50.97
C THR A 748 -17.14 33.66 -50.28
N ALA A 749 -16.77 32.61 -49.55
CA ALA A 749 -17.74 31.89 -48.72
C ALA A 749 -18.41 32.81 -47.68
N THR A 750 -17.71 33.84 -47.19
CA THR A 750 -18.25 34.81 -46.22
C THR A 750 -19.34 35.68 -46.83
N GLU A 751 -19.12 36.22 -48.03
CA GLU A 751 -20.11 37.03 -48.76
C GLU A 751 -21.36 36.21 -49.09
N LEU A 752 -21.17 34.97 -49.55
CA LEU A 752 -22.27 34.04 -49.77
C LEU A 752 -23.00 33.71 -48.47
N THR A 753 -22.30 33.59 -47.34
CA THR A 753 -22.95 33.33 -46.04
C THR A 753 -23.81 34.50 -45.57
N SER A 754 -23.41 35.75 -45.84
CA SER A 754 -24.20 36.92 -45.47
C SER A 754 -25.45 37.10 -46.32
N GLU A 755 -25.41 36.71 -47.59
CA GLU A 755 -26.52 36.91 -48.54
C GLU A 755 -27.42 35.68 -48.67
N PHE A 756 -26.88 34.48 -48.48
CA PHE A 756 -27.65 33.25 -48.39
C PHE A 756 -28.30 33.22 -47.00
N HIS A 757 -29.40 33.96 -46.86
CA HIS A 757 -30.21 34.06 -45.64
C HIS A 757 -30.75 32.69 -45.26
N ILE A 758 -29.94 31.91 -44.55
CA ILE A 758 -30.40 30.71 -43.88
C ILE A 758 -30.82 31.16 -42.47
N ASP A 759 -32.02 30.81 -42.03
CA ASP A 759 -32.49 31.07 -40.66
C ASP A 759 -31.63 30.26 -39.66
N ILE A 760 -30.45 30.78 -39.33
CA ILE A 760 -29.46 30.09 -38.49
C ILE A 760 -29.07 30.99 -37.32
N TYR A 761 -29.53 30.62 -36.13
CA TYR A 761 -28.94 31.05 -34.86
C TYR A 761 -27.59 30.34 -34.62
N ALA A 762 -26.57 30.70 -35.41
CA ALA A 762 -25.14 30.47 -35.17
C ALA A 762 -24.37 30.73 -36.47
N ILE A 763 -23.67 31.87 -36.53
CA ILE A 763 -22.81 32.30 -37.65
C ILE A 763 -21.78 31.22 -38.04
N ARG A 764 -21.37 30.34 -37.11
CA ARG A 764 -20.44 29.23 -37.40
C ARG A 764 -21.04 28.15 -38.31
N THR A 765 -22.30 27.74 -38.09
CA THR A 765 -22.91 26.66 -38.88
C THR A 765 -23.36 27.08 -40.28
N ALA A 766 -23.73 28.36 -40.45
CA ALA A 766 -24.10 28.89 -41.77
C ALA A 766 -22.90 28.88 -42.72
N ARG A 767 -21.72 29.31 -42.22
CA ARG A 767 -20.48 29.29 -43.00
C ARG A 767 -20.07 27.87 -43.39
N ASP A 768 -20.20 26.91 -42.47
CA ASP A 768 -19.88 25.50 -42.74
C ASP A 768 -20.79 24.87 -43.81
N GLU A 769 -22.07 25.26 -43.84
CA GLU A 769 -23.02 24.82 -44.87
C GLU A 769 -22.62 25.35 -46.26
N VAL A 770 -22.38 26.68 -46.37
CA VAL A 770 -21.94 27.31 -47.62
C VAL A 770 -20.62 26.70 -48.11
N LEU A 771 -19.67 26.48 -47.20
CA LEU A 771 -18.40 25.82 -47.53
C LEU A 771 -18.59 24.39 -48.01
N SER A 772 -19.54 23.63 -47.44
CA SER A 772 -19.84 22.26 -47.88
C SER A 772 -20.44 22.25 -49.29
N ARG A 773 -21.40 23.15 -49.58
CA ARG A 773 -21.95 23.35 -50.94
C ARG A 773 -20.83 23.67 -51.94
N LEU A 774 -19.99 24.65 -51.63
CA LEU A 774 -18.86 25.05 -52.48
C LEU A 774 -17.84 23.93 -52.71
N ARG A 775 -17.55 23.11 -51.69
CA ARG A 775 -16.63 21.97 -51.83
C ARG A 775 -17.16 20.92 -52.79
N ILE A 776 -18.45 20.55 -52.66
CA ILE A 776 -19.08 19.60 -53.57
C ILE A 776 -19.11 20.18 -54.98
N LEU A 777 -19.60 21.41 -55.16
CA LEU A 777 -19.62 22.08 -56.46
C LEU A 777 -18.24 22.19 -57.10
N LYS A 778 -17.19 22.49 -56.32
CA LYS A 778 -15.81 22.52 -56.80
C LYS A 778 -15.38 21.15 -57.32
N SER A 779 -15.69 20.08 -56.58
CA SER A 779 -15.35 18.72 -57.00
C SER A 779 -16.11 18.27 -58.25
N LEU A 780 -17.33 18.77 -58.45
CA LEU A 780 -18.11 18.57 -59.67
C LEU A 780 -17.63 19.43 -60.85
N GLY A 781 -16.65 20.31 -60.64
CA GLY A 781 -16.14 21.22 -61.65
C GLY A 781 -17.07 22.39 -61.97
N VAL A 782 -18.06 22.67 -61.11
CA VAL A 782 -19.01 23.78 -61.27
C VAL A 782 -18.36 25.11 -60.90
N VAL A 783 -17.56 25.13 -59.84
CA VAL A 783 -16.79 26.31 -59.40
C VAL A 783 -15.29 26.01 -59.38
N THR A 784 -14.49 27.04 -59.62
CA THR A 784 -13.03 27.01 -59.45
C THR A 784 -12.58 28.06 -58.43
N LEU A 785 -11.43 27.81 -57.79
CA LEU A 785 -10.83 28.71 -56.82
C LEU A 785 -9.73 29.53 -57.52
N ILE A 786 -9.88 30.85 -57.57
CA ILE A 786 -8.98 31.73 -58.33
C ILE A 786 -7.88 32.34 -57.44
N SER A 787 -8.19 32.61 -56.18
CA SER A 787 -7.25 33.09 -55.15
C SER A 787 -7.65 32.56 -53.78
N GLU A 788 -6.89 32.87 -52.71
CA GLU A 788 -7.23 32.42 -51.35
C GLU A 788 -8.68 32.78 -51.00
N ALA A 789 -9.54 31.76 -50.98
CA ALA A 789 -10.97 31.79 -50.66
C ALA A 789 -11.93 32.50 -51.64
N ARG A 790 -11.53 32.82 -52.89
CA ARG A 790 -12.45 33.34 -53.93
C ARG A 790 -12.83 32.29 -54.97
N TYR A 791 -14.14 32.10 -55.15
CA TYR A 791 -14.75 31.16 -56.08
C TYR A 791 -15.36 31.88 -57.29
N ARG A 792 -15.32 31.24 -58.45
CA ARG A 792 -16.03 31.63 -59.68
C ARG A 792 -16.62 30.38 -60.32
N LEU A 793 -17.73 30.49 -61.05
CA LEU A 793 -18.19 29.41 -61.89
C LEU A 793 -17.17 29.11 -63.00
N THR A 794 -17.09 27.85 -63.38
CA THR A 794 -16.48 27.44 -64.64
C THR A 794 -17.50 27.61 -65.77
N HIS A 795 -17.07 27.44 -67.02
CA HIS A 795 -18.02 27.42 -68.14
C HIS A 795 -19.16 26.40 -67.95
N PHE A 796 -18.83 25.21 -67.42
CA PHE A 796 -19.84 24.22 -67.05
C PHE A 796 -20.82 24.75 -66.00
N GLY A 797 -20.31 25.41 -64.96
CA GLY A 797 -21.15 25.99 -63.92
C GLY A 797 -22.04 27.15 -64.41
N GLU A 798 -21.55 28.00 -65.30
CA GLU A 798 -22.31 29.09 -65.91
C GLU A 798 -23.51 28.56 -66.70
N VAL A 799 -23.29 27.54 -67.53
CA VAL A 799 -24.35 26.89 -68.32
C VAL A 799 -25.42 26.29 -67.40
N GLU A 800 -25.03 25.58 -66.34
CA GLU A 800 -26.00 24.96 -65.43
C GLU A 800 -26.72 26.01 -64.56
N ALA A 801 -26.05 27.07 -64.11
CA ALA A 801 -26.69 28.13 -63.36
C ALA A 801 -27.73 28.90 -64.19
N ALA A 802 -27.45 29.14 -65.48
CA ALA A 802 -28.41 29.76 -66.40
C ALA A 802 -29.68 28.90 -66.57
N ARG A 803 -29.53 27.57 -66.70
CA ARG A 803 -30.67 26.63 -66.78
C ARG A 803 -31.57 26.69 -65.55
N VAL A 804 -30.97 26.83 -64.36
CA VAL A 804 -31.68 26.95 -63.08
C VAL A 804 -32.39 28.29 -62.95
N GLY A 805 -31.75 29.40 -63.34
CA GLY A 805 -32.35 30.74 -63.29
C GLY A 805 -33.64 30.85 -64.11
N HIS A 806 -33.73 30.15 -65.24
CA HIS A 806 -34.95 30.13 -66.07
C HIS A 806 -36.11 29.30 -65.50
N SER A 807 -35.86 28.46 -64.49
CA SER A 807 -36.85 27.51 -63.93
C SER A 807 -37.38 27.89 -62.55
N LEU A 808 -36.86 28.96 -61.93
CA LEU A 808 -37.32 29.45 -60.63
C LEU A 808 -38.37 30.57 -60.80
N PRO A 809 -39.59 30.45 -60.24
CA PRO A 809 -40.55 31.55 -60.22
C PRO A 809 -40.08 32.69 -59.30
N ASP A 810 -40.57 33.91 -59.55
CA ASP A 810 -40.18 35.19 -58.94
C ASP A 810 -39.85 35.09 -57.44
N SER A 811 -38.57 34.89 -57.17
CA SER A 811 -37.99 34.90 -55.83
C SER A 811 -37.60 36.34 -55.48
N PRO A 812 -37.85 36.83 -54.24
CA PRO A 812 -37.52 38.20 -53.84
C PRO A 812 -36.01 38.55 -53.90
N PHE A 813 -35.16 37.57 -54.22
CA PHE A 813 -33.71 37.73 -54.39
C PHE A 813 -33.29 38.09 -55.83
N ILE A 814 -34.22 38.08 -56.79
CA ILE A 814 -33.97 38.50 -58.17
C ILE A 814 -34.44 39.94 -58.32
N SER A 815 -33.59 40.92 -57.99
CA SER A 815 -33.84 42.31 -58.39
C SER A 815 -33.35 42.54 -59.82
N ASP A 816 -34.18 43.17 -60.66
CA ASP A 816 -33.98 43.59 -62.06
C ASP A 816 -32.55 44.02 -62.45
N THR A 817 -31.65 43.07 -62.57
CA THR A 817 -30.35 43.25 -63.22
C THR A 817 -30.11 42.03 -64.09
N ALA A 818 -30.16 42.27 -65.40
CA ALA A 818 -30.08 41.28 -66.45
C ALA A 818 -28.95 40.25 -66.19
N LEU A 819 -29.30 38.96 -66.25
CA LEU A 819 -28.30 37.93 -66.58
C LEU A 819 -27.59 38.41 -67.86
N PRO A 820 -26.25 38.48 -67.91
CA PRO A 820 -25.57 38.92 -69.11
C PRO A 820 -25.98 38.04 -70.28
N GLU A 821 -26.44 38.66 -71.37
CA GLU A 821 -26.75 37.95 -72.62
C GLU A 821 -25.52 37.15 -73.04
N ILE A 822 -25.67 35.82 -73.06
CA ILE A 822 -24.65 34.93 -73.62
C ILE A 822 -24.69 35.12 -75.13
N SER A 823 -23.83 36.01 -75.64
CA SER A 823 -23.63 36.19 -77.08
C SER A 823 -23.07 34.90 -77.71
N PRO A 824 -23.71 34.34 -78.74
CA PRO A 824 -23.14 33.25 -79.52
C PRO A 824 -22.19 33.84 -80.56
N SER A 825 -20.94 34.14 -80.20
CA SER A 825 -19.92 34.45 -81.20
C SER A 825 -18.49 34.23 -80.73
N THR A 826 -17.81 33.32 -81.45
CA THR A 826 -16.35 33.18 -81.67
C THR A 826 -15.49 32.84 -80.43
N ASP A 827 -14.75 31.74 -80.33
CA ASP A 827 -14.07 30.98 -81.37
C ASP A 827 -13.94 29.50 -80.95
N ILE A 828 -14.41 28.61 -81.83
CA ILE A 828 -14.25 27.15 -81.73
C ILE A 828 -12.86 26.85 -82.29
N GLY A 829 -11.84 26.84 -81.42
CA GLY A 829 -10.45 26.65 -81.85
C GLY A 829 -9.64 25.60 -81.07
N TRP A 830 -10.17 25.02 -80.00
CA TRP A 830 -9.38 24.12 -79.13
C TRP A 830 -9.98 22.71 -78.94
N LEU A 831 -11.12 22.42 -79.58
CA LEU A 831 -11.81 21.12 -79.43
C LEU A 831 -11.36 20.02 -80.42
N ASP A 832 -10.31 20.27 -81.21
CA ASP A 832 -9.80 19.32 -82.23
C ASP A 832 -8.41 18.72 -81.91
N ALA A 833 -7.89 18.85 -80.68
CA ALA A 833 -6.58 18.29 -80.32
C ALA A 833 -6.55 17.37 -79.08
N ALA A 834 -7.70 16.96 -78.55
CA ALA A 834 -7.76 16.00 -77.43
C ALA A 834 -9.05 15.15 -77.40
N LEU A 835 -9.54 14.77 -78.59
CA LEU A 835 -10.16 13.47 -78.85
C LEU A 835 -9.10 12.58 -79.51
#